data_AF-A0AAD1DKB1-F1
#
_entry.id   AF-A0AAD1DKB1-F1
#
_cell.length_a   1.000
_cell.length_b   1.000
_cell.length_c   1.000
_cell.angle_alpha   90.00
_cell.angle_beta   90.00
_cell.angle_gamma   90.00
#
_symmetry.space_group_name_H-M   'P 1'
#
loop_
_entity.id
_entity.type
_entity.pdbx_description
1 polymer ?
#
loop_
_entity_poly.entity_id
_entity_poly.type
_entity_poly.pdbx_seq_one_letter_code
_entity_poly.pdbx_strand_id
1 'polypeptide(L)'
;MAKAQIINFSDANFKAKLLSSSPSNTIAKNLSGSYFAIDANGDGEIQQTEADAVAELEVVESDSAICANTNFQGISSFTQVKKIKINYGYPINTSQDISNLQNLTHLEINSITAAVLVPTVFYISNCSNLLVYSGLAFPIFTNTPALEDVSLYTRVLTSAEIPLYNSTLASVQSLVNLKKLSHASTNIYDPALTLNLSYHNKLEEVHLISPSFLFGKVDLSHCINLKSIQIDVAGFPNSNFCPVNELDLSYCSNNTINGNGTKNLSLSAYYLEKIIFDNSQYLEKIILYAALKDLKANNCPLLNEINTKMIGLGATSTPLEASNCPNLKKISMIFKYQSFDGTSFSNLENLVFYSEDAYDSVSGFYQPNEELQSLLLNNNTNLKTLEIYDYTLKNLSLNGLPQLQSINSYMGFGELLQNISYMSTECMQTLNIQNCPLLTNITIAGQHGLKTTTIKNCSTLRSFEIPLNSYSGYYFRKSLESLEIENCTLLNKIKIPLNKLTNLKILNCPALEQLDVENNLLSTFDLTGSMASIKKLNLLRNNLTNFNIQLFPNVETLELGGNIITDLDMSMHTKINTFKYLNSGLNYGGSITHNPPTYLKTVNLNGCPNIQTVNLESSVLDKVFLKNGVNETLTVTNSPLLQYVCVDDSQTTAIQSSLASQGLTNVNINTYCSFVPGGSYNTITGLVRFDENNNGCDTNDEIFEHMKLKISDGTTGETFVKNNGKYDFYTQAGNFTVTAEPENPALFTVTPATFSTSFPNNNNNIFTQDLCVTKNGNANDLEVLIAPLTNAVPGFDAKYKVMWRNKGNTILSGNVTFTFNASKMDFVSSVLPSAVSGNQVTFNFANLKPYANTASEIIFNIHPPTHPTNPANAGDQLSFMASLGAVPGDINPADNTFNYQQTVINSFDPNDIVCLHGNTIPAAMIGNYLHYIVNFENSGTAPATNIVAEMDIDPADFDISSLQLQNASHLAYTKVTGNKVEFMMKSANLGSGGHGNILLKMKSKGTLNPGDQLMNKANIYFDYNFPIETNDAITNIAGFLKVEENLNATSAEVYPNPTKGEVNINAESEIKAVEVYDNAGRIIQKQIGINARKTALTIHSENNGVFYLKITTDKGSVMKKVIKN
;
A
#
# COMPACT_ATOMS: atom_id res chain seq x y z
N MET A 1 -21.22 -95.10 -70.78
CA MET A 1 -21.25 -93.66 -70.46
C MET A 1 -22.16 -93.49 -69.26
N ALA A 2 -21.58 -93.36 -68.06
CA ALA A 2 -22.36 -92.92 -66.90
C ALA A 2 -22.79 -91.48 -67.20
N LYS A 3 -24.09 -91.18 -67.08
CA LYS A 3 -24.54 -89.79 -67.13
C LYS A 3 -23.77 -89.02 -66.06
N ALA A 4 -23.05 -87.97 -66.43
CA ALA A 4 -22.37 -87.12 -65.48
C ALA A 4 -23.40 -86.63 -64.44
N GLN A 5 -23.02 -86.63 -63.16
CA GLN A 5 -23.93 -86.25 -62.10
C GLN A 5 -24.28 -84.76 -62.27
N ILE A 6 -25.52 -84.51 -62.66
CA ILE A 6 -26.08 -83.16 -62.76
C ILE A 6 -26.33 -82.64 -61.35
N ILE A 7 -25.85 -81.43 -61.06
CA ILE A 7 -26.08 -80.77 -59.79
C ILE A 7 -27.51 -80.22 -59.77
N ASN A 8 -28.25 -80.51 -58.70
CA ASN A 8 -29.62 -80.04 -58.58
C ASN A 8 -29.68 -78.62 -58.00
N PHE A 9 -30.25 -77.70 -58.75
CA PHE A 9 -30.54 -76.34 -58.32
C PHE A 9 -32.05 -76.16 -58.23
N SER A 10 -32.57 -75.98 -57.02
CA SER A 10 -34.01 -75.71 -56.82
C SER A 10 -34.44 -74.32 -57.31
N ASP A 11 -33.47 -73.40 -57.39
CA ASP A 11 -33.67 -72.04 -57.86
C ASP A 11 -33.18 -71.93 -59.31
N ALA A 12 -34.14 -71.87 -60.24
CA ALA A 12 -33.88 -71.76 -61.67
C ALA A 12 -33.14 -70.45 -62.03
N ASN A 13 -33.34 -69.39 -61.25
CA ASN A 13 -32.69 -68.11 -61.48
C ASN A 13 -31.21 -68.13 -61.06
N PHE A 14 -30.93 -68.74 -59.91
CA PHE A 14 -29.55 -68.94 -59.47
C PHE A 14 -28.78 -69.82 -60.47
N LYS A 15 -29.40 -70.91 -60.94
CA LYS A 15 -28.83 -71.74 -62.02
C LYS A 15 -28.59 -70.93 -63.30
N ALA A 16 -29.55 -70.14 -63.74
CA ALA A 16 -29.41 -69.31 -64.94
C ALA A 16 -28.26 -68.30 -64.81
N LYS A 17 -28.05 -67.72 -63.62
CA LYS A 17 -26.91 -66.84 -63.37
C LYS A 17 -25.58 -67.59 -63.51
N LEU A 18 -25.45 -68.78 -62.95
CA LEU A 18 -24.25 -69.61 -63.10
C LEU A 18 -23.99 -70.00 -64.57
N LEU A 19 -25.04 -70.38 -65.30
CA LEU A 19 -24.98 -70.70 -66.74
C LEU A 19 -24.58 -69.48 -67.59
N SER A 20 -24.92 -68.26 -67.15
CA SER A 20 -24.53 -67.03 -67.84
C SER A 20 -23.05 -66.68 -67.68
N SER A 21 -22.29 -67.40 -66.86
CA SER A 21 -20.85 -67.18 -66.71
C SER A 21 -20.14 -67.24 -68.05
N SER A 22 -19.20 -66.33 -68.28
CA SER A 22 -18.43 -66.27 -69.52
C SER A 22 -17.07 -65.61 -69.29
N PRO A 23 -16.13 -65.71 -70.25
CA PRO A 23 -14.88 -64.94 -70.20
C PRO A 23 -15.07 -63.41 -70.18
N SER A 24 -16.27 -62.89 -70.46
CA SER A 24 -16.57 -61.46 -70.51
C SER A 24 -17.29 -60.92 -69.27
N ASN A 25 -17.57 -61.74 -68.26
CA ASN A 25 -18.16 -61.29 -66.99
C ASN A 25 -17.38 -61.82 -65.78
N THR A 26 -17.76 -61.37 -64.58
CA THR A 26 -17.02 -61.66 -63.34
C THR A 26 -17.52 -62.88 -62.57
N ILE A 27 -18.43 -63.67 -63.16
CA ILE A 27 -19.23 -64.65 -62.40
C ILE A 27 -18.37 -65.80 -61.86
N ALA A 28 -17.50 -66.40 -62.68
CA ALA A 28 -16.64 -67.49 -62.23
C ALA A 28 -15.25 -67.42 -62.85
N LYS A 29 -14.23 -67.70 -62.05
CA LYS A 29 -12.86 -67.97 -62.50
C LYS A 29 -12.53 -69.44 -62.39
N ASN A 30 -11.78 -69.94 -63.35
CA ASN A 30 -11.26 -71.31 -63.31
C ASN A 30 -10.06 -71.45 -62.37
N LEU A 31 -9.55 -72.68 -62.21
CA LEU A 31 -8.36 -73.00 -61.41
C LEU A 31 -7.07 -72.23 -61.81
N SER A 32 -7.00 -71.69 -63.03
CA SER A 32 -5.89 -70.86 -63.53
C SER A 32 -6.09 -69.36 -63.27
N GLY A 33 -7.24 -68.95 -62.73
CA GLY A 33 -7.57 -67.56 -62.43
C GLY A 33 -8.19 -66.75 -63.57
N SER A 34 -8.57 -67.39 -64.69
CA SER A 34 -9.24 -66.73 -65.82
C SER A 34 -10.76 -66.87 -65.73
N TYR A 35 -11.51 -65.83 -66.12
CA TYR A 35 -12.97 -65.90 -66.25
C TYR A 35 -13.37 -66.88 -67.35
N PHE A 36 -14.43 -67.68 -67.13
CA PHE A 36 -14.84 -68.73 -68.07
C PHE A 36 -16.33 -69.07 -67.97
N ALA A 37 -16.84 -69.83 -68.94
CA ALA A 37 -18.19 -70.38 -68.90
C ALA A 37 -18.23 -71.67 -68.08
N ILE A 38 -19.13 -71.74 -67.08
CA ILE A 38 -19.27 -72.91 -66.21
C ILE A 38 -19.83 -74.10 -67.00
N ASP A 39 -20.92 -73.88 -67.75
CA ASP A 39 -21.47 -74.87 -68.70
C ASP A 39 -20.55 -74.97 -69.92
N ALA A 40 -19.57 -75.86 -69.82
CA ALA A 40 -18.52 -76.00 -70.79
C ALA A 40 -19.00 -76.76 -72.04
N ASN A 41 -20.06 -77.56 -71.90
CA ASN A 41 -20.61 -78.40 -72.96
C ASN A 41 -21.84 -77.78 -73.66
N GLY A 42 -22.44 -76.73 -73.08
CA GLY A 42 -23.55 -75.96 -73.61
C GLY A 42 -24.91 -76.66 -73.52
N ASP A 43 -25.06 -77.67 -72.67
CA ASP A 43 -26.29 -78.47 -72.56
C ASP A 43 -27.35 -77.87 -71.62
N GLY A 44 -27.04 -76.73 -70.99
CA GLY A 44 -27.95 -76.03 -70.07
C GLY A 44 -28.06 -76.68 -68.68
N GLU A 45 -27.25 -77.69 -68.39
CA GLU A 45 -27.09 -78.30 -67.08
C GLU A 45 -25.67 -78.02 -66.54
N ILE A 46 -25.51 -78.01 -65.21
CA ILE A 46 -24.17 -77.92 -64.61
C ILE A 46 -23.85 -79.30 -64.02
N GLN A 47 -22.81 -79.94 -64.53
CA GLN A 47 -22.35 -81.24 -64.03
C GLN A 47 -21.24 -81.08 -62.99
N GLN A 48 -21.02 -82.12 -62.18
CA GLN A 48 -19.99 -82.10 -61.13
C GLN A 48 -18.60 -81.70 -61.65
N THR A 49 -18.20 -82.17 -62.83
CA THR A 49 -16.90 -81.83 -63.45
C THR A 49 -16.78 -80.35 -63.82
N GLU A 50 -17.89 -79.69 -64.12
CA GLU A 50 -17.93 -78.26 -64.44
C GLU A 50 -17.85 -77.42 -63.17
N ALA A 51 -18.56 -77.82 -62.11
CA ALA A 51 -18.46 -77.19 -60.80
C ALA A 51 -17.05 -77.32 -60.19
N ASP A 52 -16.39 -78.47 -60.37
CA ASP A 52 -15.01 -78.69 -59.89
C ASP A 52 -13.96 -77.86 -60.66
N ALA A 53 -14.31 -77.26 -61.80
CA ALA A 53 -13.40 -76.38 -62.54
C ALA A 53 -13.34 -74.94 -61.97
N VAL A 54 -14.27 -74.57 -61.06
CA VAL A 54 -14.40 -73.21 -60.52
C VAL A 54 -13.52 -73.00 -59.28
N ALA A 55 -12.71 -71.93 -59.30
CA ALA A 55 -11.85 -71.51 -58.19
C ALA A 55 -12.39 -70.29 -57.42
N GLU A 56 -13.00 -69.33 -58.11
CA GLU A 56 -13.64 -68.17 -57.50
C GLU A 56 -15.02 -67.99 -58.11
N LEU A 57 -16.02 -67.73 -57.27
CA LEU A 57 -17.40 -67.50 -57.68
C LEU A 57 -17.88 -66.15 -57.14
N GLU A 58 -18.31 -65.26 -58.03
CA GLU A 58 -18.93 -63.98 -57.67
C GLU A 58 -20.36 -63.91 -58.23
N VAL A 59 -21.34 -63.91 -57.32
CA VAL A 59 -22.76 -63.83 -57.65
C VAL A 59 -23.22 -62.41 -57.35
N VAL A 60 -23.27 -61.54 -58.37
CA VAL A 60 -23.81 -60.16 -58.24
C VAL A 60 -25.19 -60.08 -58.87
N GLU A 61 -26.18 -59.67 -58.07
CA GLU A 61 -27.57 -59.46 -58.48
C GLU A 61 -27.79 -58.02 -58.99
N SER A 62 -27.14 -57.62 -60.09
CA SER A 62 -27.18 -56.22 -60.59
C SER A 62 -28.25 -55.91 -61.64
N ASP A 63 -29.05 -56.89 -62.11
CA ASP A 63 -30.03 -56.69 -63.18
C ASP A 63 -31.45 -56.98 -62.68
N SER A 64 -32.31 -55.98 -62.79
CA SER A 64 -33.71 -55.97 -62.39
C SER A 64 -34.48 -57.22 -62.85
N ALA A 65 -35.17 -57.85 -61.89
CA ALA A 65 -36.15 -58.95 -62.02
C ALA A 65 -35.67 -60.40 -61.89
N ILE A 66 -34.54 -60.64 -61.23
CA ILE A 66 -34.13 -61.99 -60.84
C ILE A 66 -34.04 -62.06 -59.30
N CYS A 67 -35.11 -62.55 -58.65
CA CYS A 67 -35.18 -63.13 -57.28
C CYS A 67 -35.75 -62.30 -56.11
N ALA A 68 -37.08 -62.28 -55.96
CA ALA A 68 -37.65 -62.43 -54.64
C ALA A 68 -37.55 -63.94 -54.25
N ASN A 69 -36.90 -64.28 -53.12
CA ASN A 69 -36.70 -65.65 -52.61
C ASN A 69 -35.52 -66.47 -53.19
N THR A 70 -34.36 -65.85 -53.48
CA THR A 70 -33.16 -66.56 -53.95
C THR A 70 -32.75 -67.69 -53.00
N ASN A 71 -32.42 -68.86 -53.54
CA ASN A 71 -31.84 -70.01 -52.83
C ASN A 71 -30.55 -70.48 -53.52
N PHE A 72 -29.46 -70.62 -52.75
CA PHE A 72 -28.14 -71.03 -53.23
C PHE A 72 -27.90 -72.54 -53.18
N GLN A 73 -28.96 -73.34 -53.02
CA GLN A 73 -28.87 -74.80 -53.10
C GLN A 73 -28.12 -75.24 -54.36
N GLY A 74 -27.12 -76.10 -54.18
CA GLY A 74 -26.20 -76.55 -55.23
C GLY A 74 -24.80 -75.92 -55.12
N ILE A 75 -24.63 -74.81 -54.39
CA ILE A 75 -23.32 -74.16 -54.21
C ILE A 75 -22.29 -75.05 -53.49
N SER A 76 -22.75 -75.93 -52.59
CA SER A 76 -21.90 -76.90 -51.87
C SER A 76 -21.25 -77.94 -52.80
N SER A 77 -21.69 -78.07 -54.06
CA SER A 77 -21.11 -78.97 -55.05
C SER A 77 -19.83 -78.42 -55.71
N PHE A 78 -19.48 -77.14 -55.51
CA PHE A 78 -18.29 -76.52 -56.08
C PHE A 78 -17.04 -76.80 -55.23
N THR A 79 -16.61 -78.06 -55.14
CA THR A 79 -15.64 -78.52 -54.13
C THR A 79 -14.23 -77.91 -54.23
N GLN A 80 -13.86 -77.37 -55.40
CA GLN A 80 -12.55 -76.74 -55.65
C GLN A 80 -12.54 -75.22 -55.40
N VAL A 81 -13.69 -74.64 -55.03
CA VAL A 81 -13.81 -73.19 -54.85
C VAL A 81 -13.00 -72.69 -53.66
N LYS A 82 -12.23 -71.62 -53.87
CA LYS A 82 -11.40 -70.95 -52.86
C LYS A 82 -12.01 -69.67 -52.35
N LYS A 83 -12.81 -68.99 -53.17
CA LYS A 83 -13.50 -67.75 -52.79
C LYS A 83 -14.92 -67.74 -53.32
N ILE A 84 -15.86 -67.40 -52.44
CA ILE A 84 -17.25 -67.15 -52.81
C ILE A 84 -17.60 -65.74 -52.36
N LYS A 85 -18.16 -64.94 -53.28
CA LYS A 85 -18.72 -63.64 -53.01
C LYS A 85 -20.16 -63.59 -53.52
N ILE A 86 -21.10 -63.29 -52.64
CA ILE A 86 -22.51 -63.17 -52.94
C ILE A 86 -22.93 -61.74 -52.65
N ASN A 87 -23.39 -61.00 -53.66
CA ASN A 87 -23.96 -59.67 -53.53
C ASN A 87 -25.44 -59.73 -53.95
N TYR A 88 -26.35 -59.68 -52.99
CA TYR A 88 -27.79 -59.83 -53.21
C TYR A 88 -28.54 -58.49 -53.11
N GLY A 89 -29.63 -58.33 -53.85
CA GLY A 89 -30.47 -57.13 -53.91
C GLY A 89 -31.87 -57.26 -53.30
N TYR A 90 -32.28 -58.49 -52.95
CA TYR A 90 -33.60 -58.80 -52.41
C TYR A 90 -33.53 -59.77 -51.21
N PRO A 91 -34.60 -59.86 -50.39
CA PRO A 91 -34.62 -60.71 -49.19
C PRO A 91 -34.38 -62.19 -49.45
N ILE A 92 -33.43 -62.79 -48.71
CA ILE A 92 -33.22 -64.23 -48.64
C ILE A 92 -34.05 -64.76 -47.46
N ASN A 93 -35.15 -65.47 -47.75
CA ASN A 93 -36.12 -65.94 -46.74
C ASN A 93 -36.00 -67.43 -46.39
N THR A 94 -35.03 -68.14 -46.97
CA THR A 94 -34.69 -69.54 -46.65
C THR A 94 -33.27 -69.65 -46.08
N SER A 95 -33.05 -70.59 -45.16
CA SER A 95 -31.71 -70.92 -44.65
C SER A 95 -30.84 -71.47 -45.78
N GLN A 96 -29.57 -71.08 -45.80
CA GLN A 96 -28.60 -71.46 -46.82
C GLN A 96 -27.56 -72.40 -46.24
N ASP A 97 -27.09 -73.36 -47.04
CA ASP A 97 -26.04 -74.30 -46.65
C ASP A 97 -24.81 -74.14 -47.56
N ILE A 98 -23.70 -73.71 -46.96
CA ILE A 98 -22.38 -73.56 -47.60
C ILE A 98 -21.39 -74.48 -46.87
N SER A 99 -21.79 -75.72 -46.61
CA SER A 99 -20.98 -76.70 -45.90
C SER A 99 -20.10 -77.56 -46.83
N ASN A 100 -19.07 -78.18 -46.24
CA ASN A 100 -18.15 -79.15 -46.84
C ASN A 100 -17.25 -78.60 -47.97
N LEU A 101 -17.11 -77.28 -48.09
CA LEU A 101 -16.18 -76.64 -49.03
C LEU A 101 -14.79 -76.51 -48.40
N GLN A 102 -14.04 -77.61 -48.36
CA GLN A 102 -12.75 -77.68 -47.66
C GLN A 102 -11.69 -76.74 -48.25
N ASN A 103 -11.76 -76.39 -49.55
CA ASN A 103 -10.81 -75.47 -50.20
C ASN A 103 -11.18 -73.99 -50.04
N LEU A 104 -12.36 -73.69 -49.51
CA LEU A 104 -12.85 -72.32 -49.35
C LEU A 104 -11.97 -71.60 -48.31
N THR A 105 -11.41 -70.47 -48.72
CA THR A 105 -10.56 -69.60 -47.88
C THR A 105 -11.22 -68.28 -47.55
N HIS A 106 -12.08 -67.75 -48.43
CA HIS A 106 -12.77 -66.48 -48.25
C HIS A 106 -14.25 -66.63 -48.62
N LEU A 107 -15.12 -66.17 -47.73
CA LEU A 107 -16.57 -66.13 -47.96
C LEU A 107 -17.10 -64.73 -47.68
N GLU A 108 -17.65 -64.08 -48.70
CA GLU A 108 -18.26 -62.77 -48.62
C GLU A 108 -19.75 -62.84 -48.97
N ILE A 109 -20.63 -62.28 -48.14
CA ILE A 109 -22.08 -62.29 -48.32
C ILE A 109 -22.62 -60.89 -48.05
N ASN A 110 -22.72 -60.06 -49.08
CA ASN A 110 -23.11 -58.65 -48.98
C ASN A 110 -24.49 -58.38 -49.59
N SER A 111 -25.12 -57.30 -49.13
CA SER A 111 -26.30 -56.73 -49.77
C SER A 111 -25.87 -55.56 -50.66
N ILE A 112 -26.41 -55.44 -51.87
CA ILE A 112 -26.20 -54.28 -52.75
C ILE A 112 -27.13 -53.10 -52.42
N THR A 113 -28.15 -53.32 -51.57
CA THR A 113 -29.02 -52.25 -51.07
C THR A 113 -29.05 -52.24 -49.53
N ALA A 114 -29.18 -51.05 -48.94
CA ALA A 114 -29.18 -50.88 -47.49
C ALA A 114 -30.48 -51.37 -46.78
N ALA A 115 -31.52 -51.73 -47.53
CA ALA A 115 -32.88 -51.93 -47.02
C ALA A 115 -33.36 -53.41 -46.99
N VAL A 116 -32.51 -54.37 -47.35
CA VAL A 116 -32.94 -55.76 -47.56
C VAL A 116 -32.96 -56.58 -46.27
N LEU A 117 -34.10 -57.25 -46.05
CA LEU A 117 -34.29 -58.23 -44.98
C LEU A 117 -33.64 -59.58 -45.30
N VAL A 118 -32.85 -60.14 -44.40
CA VAL A 118 -32.28 -61.49 -44.38
C VAL A 118 -32.52 -62.04 -42.98
N PRO A 119 -33.68 -62.67 -42.74
CA PRO A 119 -33.98 -63.30 -41.45
C PRO A 119 -33.43 -64.73 -41.36
N THR A 120 -32.39 -65.08 -42.12
CA THR A 120 -32.02 -66.48 -42.35
C THR A 120 -30.58 -66.82 -42.00
N VAL A 121 -30.39 -68.10 -41.67
CA VAL A 121 -29.13 -68.69 -41.26
C VAL A 121 -28.32 -69.15 -42.46
N PHE A 122 -27.02 -68.94 -42.43
CA PHE A 122 -26.05 -69.58 -43.31
C PHE A 122 -25.27 -70.63 -42.52
N TYR A 123 -25.54 -71.90 -42.77
CA TYR A 123 -24.77 -72.98 -42.18
C TYR A 123 -23.44 -73.13 -42.92
N ILE A 124 -22.34 -72.97 -42.19
CA ILE A 124 -20.97 -73.05 -42.72
C ILE A 124 -20.26 -74.13 -41.93
N SER A 125 -20.51 -75.39 -42.29
CA SER A 125 -19.97 -76.55 -41.59
C SER A 125 -18.83 -77.21 -42.38
N ASN A 126 -17.77 -77.67 -41.71
CA ASN A 126 -16.65 -78.40 -42.31
C ASN A 126 -15.88 -77.64 -43.41
N CYS A 127 -15.86 -76.31 -43.36
CA CYS A 127 -15.03 -75.46 -44.23
C CYS A 127 -13.67 -75.24 -43.58
N SER A 128 -12.85 -76.30 -43.55
CA SER A 128 -11.67 -76.39 -42.69
C SER A 128 -10.57 -75.36 -42.97
N ASN A 129 -10.47 -74.84 -44.20
CA ASN A 129 -9.48 -73.84 -44.61
C ASN A 129 -10.05 -72.41 -44.72
N LEU A 130 -11.29 -72.18 -44.25
CA LEU A 130 -11.89 -70.84 -44.29
C LEU A 130 -11.10 -69.91 -43.36
N LEU A 131 -10.47 -68.88 -43.92
CA LEU A 131 -9.64 -67.90 -43.20
C LEU A 131 -10.40 -66.62 -42.90
N VAL A 132 -11.28 -66.20 -43.82
CA VAL A 132 -11.99 -64.91 -43.77
C VAL A 132 -13.47 -65.12 -44.06
N TYR A 133 -14.32 -64.57 -43.19
CA TYR A 133 -15.75 -64.39 -43.42
C TYR A 133 -16.12 -62.91 -43.34
N SER A 134 -16.96 -62.44 -44.27
CA SER A 134 -17.53 -61.09 -44.22
C SER A 134 -18.97 -61.10 -44.72
N GLY A 135 -19.94 -60.59 -43.97
CA GLY A 135 -21.29 -60.47 -44.54
C GLY A 135 -22.44 -60.05 -43.65
N LEU A 136 -23.60 -59.83 -44.28
CA LEU A 136 -24.87 -59.32 -43.72
C LEU A 136 -25.84 -60.41 -43.20
N ALA A 137 -25.40 -61.68 -43.14
CA ALA A 137 -26.23 -62.83 -42.79
C ALA A 137 -26.03 -63.32 -41.34
N PHE A 138 -26.80 -64.31 -40.88
CA PHE A 138 -26.56 -65.03 -39.62
C PHE A 138 -25.73 -66.30 -39.88
N PRO A 139 -24.38 -66.24 -39.95
CA PRO A 139 -23.57 -67.45 -40.12
C PRO A 139 -23.62 -68.32 -38.86
N ILE A 140 -23.62 -69.63 -39.06
CA ILE A 140 -23.35 -70.62 -38.02
C ILE A 140 -22.13 -71.42 -38.46
N PHE A 141 -21.00 -71.17 -37.79
CA PHE A 141 -19.75 -71.88 -38.03
C PHE A 141 -19.73 -73.19 -37.26
N THR A 142 -19.40 -74.30 -37.92
CA THR A 142 -19.17 -75.60 -37.26
C THR A 142 -17.97 -76.28 -37.90
N ASN A 143 -16.97 -76.68 -37.11
CA ASN A 143 -15.73 -77.30 -37.63
C ASN A 143 -15.03 -76.43 -38.71
N THR A 144 -14.82 -75.15 -38.40
CA THR A 144 -14.07 -74.17 -39.23
C THR A 144 -12.82 -73.67 -38.50
N PRO A 145 -11.87 -74.55 -38.18
CA PRO A 145 -10.77 -74.23 -37.27
C PRO A 145 -9.80 -73.17 -37.80
N ALA A 146 -9.68 -72.96 -39.11
CA ALA A 146 -8.73 -72.00 -39.68
C ALA A 146 -9.21 -70.54 -39.65
N LEU A 147 -10.45 -70.26 -39.24
CA LEU A 147 -11.05 -68.93 -39.36
C LEU A 147 -10.33 -67.92 -38.44
N GLU A 148 -9.74 -66.89 -39.05
CA GLU A 148 -8.93 -65.87 -38.35
C GLU A 148 -9.59 -64.48 -38.37
N ASP A 149 -10.35 -64.14 -39.42
CA ASP A 149 -11.00 -62.83 -39.59
C ASP A 149 -12.50 -63.01 -39.84
N VAL A 150 -13.31 -62.44 -38.94
CA VAL A 150 -14.77 -62.46 -39.04
C VAL A 150 -15.28 -61.03 -39.03
N SER A 151 -15.95 -60.65 -40.12
CA SER A 151 -16.66 -59.38 -40.26
C SER A 151 -18.16 -59.63 -40.35
N LEU A 152 -18.88 -59.35 -39.27
CA LEU A 152 -20.33 -59.46 -39.19
C LEU A 152 -20.95 -58.09 -39.43
N TYR A 153 -21.88 -58.03 -40.38
CA TYR A 153 -22.72 -56.87 -40.60
C TYR A 153 -24.15 -57.29 -40.25
N THR A 154 -24.85 -56.50 -39.44
CA THR A 154 -26.25 -56.77 -39.11
C THR A 154 -27.09 -55.52 -39.28
N ARG A 155 -28.39 -55.69 -39.54
CA ARG A 155 -29.35 -54.59 -39.53
C ARG A 155 -30.17 -54.61 -38.24
N VAL A 156 -31.22 -53.79 -38.18
CA VAL A 156 -32.25 -53.87 -37.14
C VAL A 156 -32.79 -55.29 -37.02
N LEU A 157 -32.60 -55.92 -35.85
CA LEU A 157 -33.16 -57.23 -35.53
C LEU A 157 -34.60 -57.10 -35.06
N THR A 158 -35.46 -57.94 -35.61
CA THR A 158 -36.78 -58.23 -35.03
C THR A 158 -36.62 -59.18 -33.84
N SER A 159 -37.61 -59.22 -32.94
CA SER A 159 -37.61 -60.15 -31.79
C SER A 159 -37.47 -61.63 -32.20
N ALA A 160 -37.90 -61.98 -33.41
CA ALA A 160 -37.78 -63.32 -33.97
C ALA A 160 -36.35 -63.67 -34.43
N GLU A 161 -35.50 -62.68 -34.72
CA GLU A 161 -34.13 -62.88 -35.21
C GLU A 161 -33.09 -62.94 -34.07
N ILE A 162 -33.44 -62.48 -32.86
CA ILE A 162 -32.55 -62.50 -31.68
C ILE A 162 -31.98 -63.91 -31.38
N PRO A 163 -32.78 -65.00 -31.36
CA PRO A 163 -32.24 -66.34 -31.12
C PRO A 163 -31.25 -66.81 -32.20
N LEU A 164 -31.46 -66.41 -33.47
CA LEU A 164 -30.57 -66.74 -34.58
C LEU A 164 -29.23 -66.01 -34.41
N TYR A 165 -29.29 -64.73 -34.09
CA TYR A 165 -28.11 -63.93 -33.81
C TYR A 165 -27.31 -64.45 -32.60
N ASN A 166 -27.98 -64.87 -31.52
CA ASN A 166 -27.34 -65.55 -30.39
C ASN A 166 -26.61 -66.83 -30.81
N SER A 167 -27.18 -67.58 -31.76
CA SER A 167 -26.53 -68.78 -32.32
C SER A 167 -25.30 -68.41 -33.16
N THR A 168 -25.36 -67.32 -33.93
CA THR A 168 -24.21 -66.77 -34.65
C THR A 168 -23.09 -66.39 -33.68
N LEU A 169 -23.38 -65.61 -32.64
CA LEU A 169 -22.40 -65.22 -31.62
C LEU A 169 -21.79 -66.45 -30.94
N ALA A 170 -22.61 -67.42 -30.53
CA ALA A 170 -22.13 -68.67 -29.93
C ALA A 170 -21.14 -69.41 -30.85
N SER A 171 -21.40 -69.44 -32.16
CA SER A 171 -20.49 -70.05 -33.12
C SER A 171 -19.17 -69.26 -33.26
N VAL A 172 -19.21 -67.93 -33.25
CA VAL A 172 -18.01 -67.08 -33.30
C VAL A 172 -17.15 -67.24 -32.04
N GLN A 173 -17.76 -67.31 -30.86
CA GLN A 173 -17.07 -67.53 -29.57
C GLN A 173 -16.36 -68.89 -29.49
N SER A 174 -16.66 -69.82 -30.41
CA SER A 174 -16.00 -71.13 -30.48
C SER A 174 -14.75 -71.15 -31.37
N LEU A 175 -14.42 -70.03 -32.05
CA LEU A 175 -13.34 -69.94 -33.02
C LEU A 175 -11.97 -69.76 -32.36
N VAL A 176 -11.26 -70.86 -32.15
CA VAL A 176 -9.96 -70.90 -31.45
C VAL A 176 -8.81 -70.13 -32.12
N ASN A 177 -8.91 -69.82 -33.42
CA ASN A 177 -7.87 -69.14 -34.20
C ASN A 177 -8.22 -67.69 -34.58
N LEU A 178 -9.32 -67.16 -34.04
CA LEU A 178 -9.76 -65.80 -34.31
C LEU A 178 -8.68 -64.78 -33.92
N LYS A 179 -8.28 -63.96 -34.91
CA LYS A 179 -7.34 -62.83 -34.76
C LYS A 179 -8.07 -61.49 -34.85
N LYS A 180 -9.12 -61.42 -35.64
CA LYS A 180 -9.90 -60.20 -35.85
C LYS A 180 -11.40 -60.49 -35.82
N LEU A 181 -12.12 -59.69 -35.03
CA LEU A 181 -13.57 -59.61 -35.08
C LEU A 181 -13.99 -58.18 -35.39
N SER A 182 -14.67 -57.99 -36.52
CA SER A 182 -15.37 -56.75 -36.82
C SER A 182 -16.87 -57.03 -36.77
N HIS A 183 -17.63 -56.24 -36.03
CA HIS A 183 -19.07 -56.34 -35.95
C HIS A 183 -19.68 -54.94 -36.15
N ALA A 184 -20.47 -54.77 -37.20
CA ALA A 184 -21.17 -53.53 -37.49
C ALA A 184 -22.68 -53.75 -37.53
N SER A 185 -23.46 -52.90 -36.86
CA SER A 185 -24.93 -53.05 -36.80
C SER A 185 -25.69 -51.74 -36.91
N THR A 186 -26.94 -51.74 -37.40
CA THR A 186 -27.71 -50.50 -37.61
C THR A 186 -28.79 -50.16 -36.57
N ASN A 187 -29.25 -51.08 -35.69
CA ASN A 187 -29.91 -50.80 -34.38
C ASN A 187 -30.30 -52.11 -33.66
N ILE A 188 -29.70 -52.46 -32.51
CA ILE A 188 -30.10 -53.64 -31.70
C ILE A 188 -30.02 -53.28 -30.20
N TYR A 189 -31.12 -53.35 -29.47
CA TYR A 189 -31.11 -53.07 -28.03
C TYR A 189 -31.41 -54.33 -27.23
N ASP A 190 -30.36 -55.00 -26.72
CA ASP A 190 -30.50 -56.09 -25.76
C ASP A 190 -29.39 -56.04 -24.69
N PRO A 191 -29.63 -55.40 -23.53
CA PRO A 191 -28.66 -55.32 -22.45
C PRO A 191 -28.32 -56.68 -21.82
N ALA A 192 -29.02 -57.77 -22.14
CA ALA A 192 -28.66 -59.11 -21.67
C ALA A 192 -27.60 -59.78 -22.57
N LEU A 193 -27.34 -59.22 -23.74
CA LEU A 193 -26.43 -59.80 -24.71
C LEU A 193 -24.98 -59.73 -24.23
N THR A 194 -24.30 -60.88 -24.23
CA THR A 194 -22.89 -60.99 -23.83
C THR A 194 -22.06 -61.55 -24.98
N LEU A 195 -20.96 -60.88 -25.31
CA LEU A 195 -19.92 -61.40 -26.20
C LEU A 195 -18.73 -61.85 -25.36
N ASN A 196 -18.56 -63.15 -25.20
CA ASN A 196 -17.47 -63.75 -24.46
C ASN A 196 -16.40 -64.28 -25.42
N LEU A 197 -15.32 -63.51 -25.57
CA LEU A 197 -14.11 -63.91 -26.28
C LEU A 197 -12.95 -64.11 -25.31
N SER A 198 -13.23 -64.37 -24.03
CA SER A 198 -12.19 -64.67 -23.06
C SER A 198 -11.32 -65.82 -23.55
N TYR A 199 -10.02 -65.78 -23.22
CA TYR A 199 -9.02 -66.78 -23.62
C TYR A 199 -8.74 -66.92 -25.12
N HIS A 200 -9.25 -66.03 -25.98
CA HIS A 200 -8.87 -65.99 -27.39
C HIS A 200 -7.46 -65.39 -27.53
N ASN A 201 -6.44 -66.19 -27.19
CA ASN A 201 -5.05 -65.74 -27.07
C ASN A 201 -4.44 -65.24 -28.39
N LYS A 202 -5.06 -65.50 -29.54
CA LYS A 202 -4.63 -65.01 -30.86
C LYS A 202 -5.34 -63.73 -31.29
N LEU A 203 -6.35 -63.28 -30.55
CA LEU A 203 -7.14 -62.09 -30.87
C LEU A 203 -6.26 -60.84 -30.76
N GLU A 204 -6.19 -60.08 -31.84
CA GLU A 204 -5.41 -58.84 -31.97
C GLU A 204 -6.30 -57.61 -32.11
N GLU A 205 -7.44 -57.74 -32.80
CA GLU A 205 -8.34 -56.63 -33.15
C GLU A 205 -9.82 -56.96 -32.88
N VAL A 206 -10.52 -56.06 -32.17
CA VAL A 206 -11.98 -56.13 -31.97
C VAL A 206 -12.61 -54.79 -32.32
N HIS A 207 -13.39 -54.75 -33.40
CA HIS A 207 -14.05 -53.54 -33.88
C HIS A 207 -15.57 -53.71 -33.74
N LEU A 208 -16.22 -52.91 -32.91
CA LEU A 208 -17.66 -52.91 -32.67
C LEU A 208 -18.22 -51.54 -33.09
N ILE A 209 -19.01 -51.51 -34.16
CA ILE A 209 -19.48 -50.26 -34.78
C ILE A 209 -21.02 -50.25 -34.83
N SER A 210 -21.68 -49.29 -34.19
CA SER A 210 -23.15 -49.21 -34.32
C SER A 210 -23.76 -47.87 -33.88
N PRO A 211 -24.85 -47.37 -34.50
CA PRO A 211 -25.52 -46.17 -34.04
C PRO A 211 -26.34 -46.37 -32.74
N SER A 212 -26.61 -47.60 -32.29
CA SER A 212 -27.41 -47.86 -31.07
C SER A 212 -27.28 -49.26 -30.44
N PHE A 213 -26.35 -50.09 -30.89
CA PHE A 213 -26.21 -51.48 -30.40
C PHE A 213 -25.76 -51.51 -28.95
N LEU A 214 -26.34 -52.31 -28.04
CA LEU A 214 -25.91 -52.37 -26.63
C LEU A 214 -25.51 -53.81 -26.23
N PHE A 215 -24.22 -54.16 -26.19
CA PHE A 215 -23.77 -55.35 -25.43
C PHE A 215 -23.86 -55.04 -23.94
N GLY A 216 -24.54 -55.89 -23.18
CA GLY A 216 -24.49 -55.85 -21.72
C GLY A 216 -23.07 -56.09 -21.20
N LYS A 217 -22.35 -57.04 -21.82
CA LYS A 217 -20.95 -57.33 -21.50
C LYS A 217 -20.19 -57.78 -22.74
N VAL A 218 -18.97 -57.27 -22.91
CA VAL A 218 -17.94 -57.82 -23.80
C VAL A 218 -16.78 -58.28 -22.92
N ASP A 219 -16.59 -59.60 -22.87
CA ASP A 219 -15.52 -60.23 -22.09
C ASP A 219 -14.35 -60.57 -22.99
N LEU A 220 -13.26 -59.79 -22.88
CA LEU A 220 -12.00 -60.00 -23.57
C LEU A 220 -10.89 -60.41 -22.59
N SER A 221 -11.25 -60.91 -21.41
CA SER A 221 -10.28 -61.28 -20.40
C SER A 221 -9.33 -62.37 -20.91
N HIS A 222 -8.06 -62.32 -20.48
CA HIS A 222 -6.99 -63.23 -20.91
C HIS A 222 -6.62 -63.14 -22.40
N CYS A 223 -7.14 -62.19 -23.18
CA CYS A 223 -6.70 -61.96 -24.56
C CYS A 223 -5.35 -61.24 -24.59
N ILE A 224 -4.27 -62.00 -24.45
CA ILE A 224 -2.91 -61.48 -24.24
C ILE A 224 -2.31 -60.74 -25.44
N ASN A 225 -2.82 -60.94 -26.65
CA ASN A 225 -2.27 -60.38 -27.89
C ASN A 225 -3.09 -59.20 -28.46
N LEU A 226 -4.06 -58.68 -27.71
CA LEU A 226 -4.86 -57.54 -28.15
C LEU A 226 -4.00 -56.30 -28.42
N LYS A 227 -4.23 -55.67 -29.57
CA LYS A 227 -3.54 -54.45 -30.02
C LYS A 227 -4.52 -53.29 -30.20
N SER A 228 -5.74 -53.57 -30.64
CA SER A 228 -6.75 -52.54 -30.93
C SER A 228 -8.15 -53.00 -30.53
N ILE A 229 -8.87 -52.13 -29.84
CA ILE A 229 -10.30 -52.20 -29.60
C ILE A 229 -10.91 -50.88 -30.06
N GLN A 230 -11.85 -50.97 -30.99
CA GLN A 230 -12.58 -49.81 -31.50
C GLN A 230 -14.07 -50.02 -31.21
N ILE A 231 -14.65 -49.13 -30.42
CA ILE A 231 -16.07 -49.13 -30.06
C ILE A 231 -16.66 -47.79 -30.55
N ASP A 232 -17.21 -47.80 -31.76
CA ASP A 232 -17.65 -46.57 -32.44
C ASP A 232 -19.18 -46.48 -32.57
N VAL A 233 -19.66 -45.24 -32.45
CA VAL A 233 -21.05 -44.90 -32.76
C VAL A 233 -21.16 -44.42 -34.22
N ALA A 234 -21.86 -45.17 -35.07
CA ALA A 234 -22.01 -44.80 -36.48
C ALA A 234 -22.89 -43.54 -36.63
N GLY A 235 -22.39 -42.49 -37.28
CA GLY A 235 -23.21 -41.36 -37.75
C GLY A 235 -23.63 -40.30 -36.71
N PHE A 236 -23.31 -40.47 -35.42
CA PHE A 236 -23.66 -39.51 -34.37
C PHE A 236 -22.50 -39.32 -33.36
N PRO A 237 -21.53 -38.42 -33.64
CA PRO A 237 -20.41 -38.16 -32.72
C PRO A 237 -20.82 -37.56 -31.36
N ASN A 238 -22.09 -37.13 -31.21
CA ASN A 238 -22.60 -36.44 -30.03
C ASN A 238 -23.69 -37.23 -29.28
N SER A 239 -23.85 -38.53 -29.54
CA SER A 239 -24.88 -39.33 -28.86
C SER A 239 -24.31 -40.03 -27.63
N ASN A 240 -25.00 -39.93 -26.49
CA ASN A 240 -24.64 -40.58 -25.21
C ASN A 240 -24.82 -42.12 -25.23
N PHE A 241 -24.90 -42.74 -26.41
CA PHE A 241 -25.13 -44.17 -26.53
C PHE A 241 -23.82 -44.91 -26.46
N CYS A 242 -23.75 -45.83 -25.51
CA CYS A 242 -22.65 -46.76 -25.37
C CYS A 242 -22.94 -48.03 -26.17
N PRO A 243 -22.00 -48.51 -27.00
CA PRO A 243 -22.24 -49.79 -27.63
C PRO A 243 -22.06 -51.00 -26.69
N VAL A 244 -21.38 -50.80 -25.58
CA VAL A 244 -20.88 -51.83 -24.67
C VAL A 244 -20.94 -51.33 -23.23
N ASN A 245 -21.87 -51.82 -22.42
CA ASN A 245 -21.97 -51.41 -21.01
C ASN A 245 -20.73 -51.82 -20.24
N GLU A 246 -20.40 -53.11 -20.20
CA GLU A 246 -19.22 -53.62 -19.50
C GLU A 246 -18.18 -54.16 -20.48
N LEU A 247 -16.95 -53.64 -20.42
CA LEU A 247 -15.78 -54.17 -21.12
C LEU A 247 -14.79 -54.77 -20.12
N ASP A 248 -14.56 -56.08 -20.20
CA ASP A 248 -13.63 -56.80 -19.32
C ASP A 248 -12.32 -57.11 -20.05
N LEU A 249 -11.22 -56.51 -19.58
CA LEU A 249 -9.85 -56.66 -20.05
C LEU A 249 -8.93 -57.25 -18.98
N SER A 250 -9.50 -57.97 -18.01
CA SER A 250 -8.74 -58.62 -16.95
C SER A 250 -7.70 -59.59 -17.51
N TYR A 251 -6.54 -59.70 -16.87
CA TYR A 251 -5.43 -60.59 -17.27
C TYR A 251 -4.83 -60.34 -18.68
N CYS A 252 -5.14 -59.23 -19.34
CA CYS A 252 -4.49 -58.86 -20.59
C CYS A 252 -2.99 -58.50 -20.36
N SER A 253 -2.17 -58.62 -21.41
CA SER A 253 -0.71 -58.48 -21.30
C SER A 253 -0.16 -57.13 -21.77
N ASN A 254 -1.05 -56.15 -21.95
CA ASN A 254 -0.74 -54.79 -22.40
C ASN A 254 -0.07 -53.97 -21.30
N ASN A 255 0.92 -53.16 -21.68
CA ASN A 255 1.62 -52.25 -20.78
C ASN A 255 0.92 -50.88 -20.68
N THR A 256 0.28 -50.40 -21.74
CA THR A 256 -0.34 -49.07 -21.74
C THR A 256 -1.59 -49.06 -22.60
N ILE A 257 -2.64 -48.42 -22.10
CA ILE A 257 -3.84 -48.13 -22.88
C ILE A 257 -3.68 -46.76 -23.56
N ASN A 258 -3.92 -46.69 -24.87
CA ASN A 258 -3.72 -45.52 -25.74
C ASN A 258 -2.32 -44.88 -25.66
N GLY A 259 -1.28 -45.72 -25.57
CA GLY A 259 0.13 -45.30 -25.52
C GLY A 259 0.91 -45.56 -26.81
N ASN A 260 2.23 -45.32 -26.77
CA ASN A 260 3.13 -45.30 -27.94
C ASN A 260 4.28 -46.34 -27.88
N GLY A 261 4.24 -47.34 -26.98
CA GLY A 261 5.21 -48.44 -26.84
C GLY A 261 4.90 -49.75 -27.61
N THR A 262 5.60 -50.85 -27.28
CA THR A 262 5.51 -52.14 -28.01
C THR A 262 4.37 -53.06 -27.57
N LYS A 263 3.76 -52.81 -26.41
CA LYS A 263 2.64 -53.56 -25.85
C LYS A 263 1.45 -52.65 -25.52
N ASN A 264 1.07 -51.78 -26.45
CA ASN A 264 -0.07 -50.89 -26.22
C ASN A 264 -1.37 -51.55 -26.65
N LEU A 265 -2.45 -51.16 -25.98
CA LEU A 265 -3.80 -51.36 -26.45
C LEU A 265 -4.37 -50.02 -26.88
N SER A 266 -4.64 -49.84 -28.17
CA SER A 266 -5.47 -48.72 -28.61
C SER A 266 -6.92 -49.03 -28.23
N LEU A 267 -7.54 -48.18 -27.42
CA LEU A 267 -8.95 -48.25 -27.05
C LEU A 267 -9.64 -46.93 -27.41
N SER A 268 -10.39 -46.94 -28.50
CA SER A 268 -11.25 -45.83 -28.91
C SER A 268 -12.69 -46.14 -28.52
N ALA A 269 -13.29 -45.27 -27.71
CA ALA A 269 -14.70 -45.30 -27.36
C ALA A 269 -15.18 -43.88 -27.03
N TYR A 270 -16.44 -43.56 -27.31
CA TYR A 270 -17.05 -42.29 -26.91
C TYR A 270 -17.49 -42.31 -25.43
N TYR A 271 -18.17 -43.40 -25.03
CA TYR A 271 -18.65 -43.62 -23.67
C TYR A 271 -18.58 -45.13 -23.33
N LEU A 272 -18.34 -45.47 -22.07
CA LEU A 272 -18.41 -46.82 -21.48
C LEU A 272 -19.10 -46.77 -20.11
N GLU A 273 -19.96 -47.74 -19.80
CA GLU A 273 -20.53 -47.82 -18.44
C GLU A 273 -19.49 -48.34 -17.45
N LYS A 274 -18.75 -49.40 -17.80
CA LYS A 274 -17.77 -50.03 -16.92
C LYS A 274 -16.62 -50.64 -17.70
N ILE A 275 -15.41 -50.47 -17.20
CA ILE A 275 -14.21 -51.13 -17.71
C ILE A 275 -13.43 -51.81 -16.58
N ILE A 276 -12.93 -53.02 -16.83
CA ILE A 276 -12.24 -53.84 -15.83
C ILE A 276 -10.87 -54.26 -16.37
N PHE A 277 -9.82 -54.09 -15.57
CA PHE A 277 -8.43 -54.45 -15.88
C PHE A 277 -7.81 -55.37 -14.82
N ASP A 278 -8.62 -56.03 -13.99
CA ASP A 278 -8.16 -56.75 -12.82
C ASP A 278 -7.08 -57.80 -13.17
N ASN A 279 -6.09 -57.92 -12.30
CA ASN A 279 -4.98 -58.88 -12.39
C ASN A 279 -4.06 -58.70 -13.63
N SER A 280 -4.08 -57.54 -14.29
CA SER A 280 -3.21 -57.23 -15.43
C SER A 280 -1.77 -56.91 -14.98
N GLN A 281 -0.91 -57.94 -14.95
CA GLN A 281 0.44 -57.86 -14.37
C GLN A 281 1.40 -56.87 -15.06
N TYR A 282 1.15 -56.58 -16.34
CA TYR A 282 2.02 -55.72 -17.15
C TYR A 282 1.50 -54.29 -17.29
N LEU A 283 0.28 -54.00 -16.82
CA LEU A 283 -0.37 -52.71 -17.02
C LEU A 283 0.35 -51.61 -16.24
N GLU A 284 0.96 -50.66 -16.95
CA GLU A 284 1.70 -49.52 -16.40
C GLU A 284 0.85 -48.24 -16.39
N LYS A 285 0.05 -48.00 -17.44
CA LYS A 285 -0.72 -46.77 -17.60
C LYS A 285 -2.08 -46.99 -18.23
N ILE A 286 -3.09 -46.29 -17.72
CA ILE A 286 -4.43 -46.22 -18.31
C ILE A 286 -4.65 -44.77 -18.77
N ILE A 287 -4.69 -44.53 -20.08
CA ILE A 287 -5.01 -43.22 -20.66
C ILE A 287 -6.29 -43.38 -21.49
N LEU A 288 -7.40 -42.87 -21.00
CA LEU A 288 -8.73 -43.05 -21.61
C LEU A 288 -9.39 -41.69 -21.82
N TYR A 289 -9.62 -41.33 -23.08
CA TYR A 289 -10.37 -40.12 -23.44
C TYR A 289 -11.88 -40.34 -23.46
N ALA A 290 -12.32 -41.61 -23.42
CA ALA A 290 -13.73 -41.99 -23.35
C ALA A 290 -14.34 -41.53 -22.03
N ALA A 291 -15.61 -41.08 -22.08
CA ALA A 291 -16.42 -40.90 -20.89
C ALA A 291 -16.69 -42.27 -20.24
N LEU A 292 -16.47 -42.39 -18.94
CA LEU A 292 -16.54 -43.66 -18.22
C LEU A 292 -17.33 -43.52 -16.92
N LYS A 293 -18.28 -44.40 -16.64
CA LYS A 293 -18.96 -44.40 -15.34
C LYS A 293 -18.12 -45.12 -14.28
N ASP A 294 -17.73 -46.38 -14.48
CA ASP A 294 -16.94 -47.17 -13.51
C ASP A 294 -15.62 -47.72 -14.09
N LEU A 295 -14.51 -47.61 -13.34
CA LEU A 295 -13.20 -48.18 -13.66
C LEU A 295 -12.74 -49.11 -12.54
N LYS A 296 -12.37 -50.36 -12.89
CA LYS A 296 -11.71 -51.30 -11.96
C LYS A 296 -10.35 -51.73 -12.50
N ALA A 297 -9.31 -51.64 -11.67
CA ALA A 297 -7.96 -52.08 -11.98
C ALA A 297 -7.27 -52.62 -10.73
N ASN A 298 -7.80 -53.70 -10.16
CA ASN A 298 -7.28 -54.33 -8.96
C ASN A 298 -6.11 -55.28 -9.27
N ASN A 299 -5.15 -55.42 -8.34
CA ASN A 299 -3.99 -56.31 -8.45
C ASN A 299 -3.12 -56.05 -9.70
N CYS A 300 -2.89 -54.77 -10.04
CA CYS A 300 -2.04 -54.34 -11.15
C CYS A 300 -0.72 -53.75 -10.61
N PRO A 301 0.32 -54.56 -10.35
CA PRO A 301 1.51 -54.13 -9.62
C PRO A 301 2.36 -53.07 -10.32
N LEU A 302 2.33 -52.99 -11.65
CA LEU A 302 3.09 -52.00 -12.43
C LEU A 302 2.32 -50.70 -12.71
N LEU A 303 1.02 -50.65 -12.39
CA LEU A 303 0.16 -49.51 -12.70
C LEU A 303 0.63 -48.29 -11.93
N ASN A 304 1.07 -47.25 -12.65
CA ASN A 304 1.64 -46.03 -12.08
C ASN A 304 0.85 -44.76 -12.38
N GLU A 305 0.07 -44.74 -13.47
CA GLU A 305 -0.68 -43.57 -13.92
C GLU A 305 -2.07 -43.94 -14.43
N ILE A 306 -3.09 -43.21 -13.96
CA ILE A 306 -4.45 -43.25 -14.49
C ILE A 306 -4.80 -41.83 -14.97
N ASN A 307 -5.15 -41.71 -16.25
CA ASN A 307 -5.67 -40.50 -16.87
C ASN A 307 -7.01 -40.83 -17.56
N THR A 308 -8.13 -40.32 -17.04
CA THR A 308 -9.47 -40.70 -17.54
C THR A 308 -10.53 -39.61 -17.37
N LYS A 309 -11.68 -39.79 -18.03
CA LYS A 309 -12.87 -38.95 -17.89
C LYS A 309 -13.99 -39.75 -17.22
N MET A 310 -14.22 -39.50 -15.94
CA MET A 310 -15.24 -40.18 -15.15
C MET A 310 -16.55 -39.37 -15.12
N ILE A 311 -17.65 -39.94 -15.58
CA ILE A 311 -18.98 -39.31 -15.55
C ILE A 311 -20.02 -40.26 -14.96
N GLY A 312 -20.64 -39.85 -13.86
CA GLY A 312 -21.79 -40.53 -13.27
C GLY A 312 -22.86 -39.53 -12.90
N LEU A 313 -23.80 -39.28 -13.83
CA LEU A 313 -24.96 -38.39 -13.66
C LEU A 313 -25.84 -38.79 -12.45
N GLY A 314 -25.45 -38.40 -11.24
CA GLY A 314 -26.13 -38.75 -9.99
C GLY A 314 -25.84 -40.16 -9.45
N ALA A 315 -24.78 -40.82 -9.90
CA ALA A 315 -24.39 -42.15 -9.40
C ALA A 315 -23.68 -42.08 -8.04
N THR A 316 -24.00 -43.02 -7.14
CA THR A 316 -23.42 -43.14 -5.79
C THR A 316 -22.40 -44.29 -5.66
N SER A 317 -22.06 -44.95 -6.78
CA SER A 317 -21.03 -46.01 -6.81
C SER A 317 -19.64 -45.43 -6.60
N THR A 318 -18.69 -46.27 -6.17
CA THR A 318 -17.24 -45.98 -6.19
C THR A 318 -16.75 -46.01 -7.63
N PRO A 319 -16.53 -44.85 -8.27
CA PRO A 319 -16.34 -44.81 -9.71
C PRO A 319 -14.97 -45.36 -10.11
N LEU A 320 -13.97 -45.24 -9.23
CA LEU A 320 -12.59 -45.69 -9.45
C LEU A 320 -12.17 -46.66 -8.35
N GLU A 321 -11.86 -47.90 -8.72
CA GLU A 321 -11.28 -48.92 -7.83
C GLU A 321 -9.93 -49.39 -8.38
N ALA A 322 -8.86 -49.26 -7.59
CA ALA A 322 -7.53 -49.78 -7.94
C ALA A 322 -6.80 -50.30 -6.69
N SER A 323 -7.35 -51.35 -6.08
CA SER A 323 -6.75 -51.99 -4.91
C SER A 323 -5.51 -52.80 -5.28
N ASN A 324 -4.54 -52.91 -4.37
CA ASN A 324 -3.27 -53.63 -4.58
C ASN A 324 -2.46 -53.15 -5.81
N CYS A 325 -2.42 -51.83 -6.03
CA CYS A 325 -1.62 -51.18 -7.07
C CYS A 325 -0.48 -50.35 -6.44
N PRO A 326 0.59 -51.00 -5.91
CA PRO A 326 1.63 -50.34 -5.12
C PRO A 326 2.41 -49.24 -5.86
N ASN A 327 2.46 -49.27 -7.19
CA ASN A 327 3.17 -48.27 -7.99
C ASN A 327 2.30 -47.08 -8.42
N LEU A 328 1.01 -47.05 -8.07
CA LEU A 328 0.09 -46.01 -8.50
C LEU A 328 0.44 -44.68 -7.82
N LYS A 329 1.07 -43.79 -8.59
CA LYS A 329 1.62 -42.50 -8.11
C LYS A 329 0.89 -41.30 -8.67
N LYS A 330 0.21 -41.43 -9.81
CA LYS A 330 -0.45 -40.32 -10.48
C LYS A 330 -1.87 -40.68 -10.88
N ILE A 331 -2.80 -39.81 -10.52
CA ILE A 331 -4.17 -39.86 -10.98
C ILE A 331 -4.55 -38.48 -11.52
N SER A 332 -5.02 -38.45 -12.75
CA SER A 332 -5.48 -37.25 -13.44
C SER A 332 -6.86 -37.55 -14.03
N MET A 333 -7.84 -36.69 -13.80
CA MET A 333 -9.19 -36.98 -14.29
C MET A 333 -10.06 -35.76 -14.51
N ILE A 334 -11.02 -35.90 -15.43
CA ILE A 334 -12.29 -35.15 -15.36
C ILE A 334 -13.23 -35.99 -14.50
N PHE A 335 -13.84 -35.40 -13.48
CA PHE A 335 -14.60 -36.15 -12.46
C PHE A 335 -15.97 -35.54 -12.22
N LYS A 336 -17.02 -36.17 -12.74
CA LYS A 336 -18.42 -35.75 -12.56
C LYS A 336 -19.12 -36.73 -11.60
N TYR A 337 -18.80 -36.57 -10.31
CA TYR A 337 -19.34 -37.32 -9.17
C TYR A 337 -19.32 -36.45 -7.91
N GLN A 338 -20.23 -36.70 -6.96
CA GLN A 338 -20.38 -35.88 -5.75
C GLN A 338 -19.19 -35.93 -4.78
N SER A 339 -18.50 -37.07 -4.72
CA SER A 339 -17.43 -37.30 -3.77
C SER A 339 -16.30 -38.14 -4.35
N PHE A 340 -15.06 -37.76 -4.04
CA PHE A 340 -13.88 -38.58 -4.27
C PHE A 340 -13.26 -39.01 -2.94
N ASP A 341 -13.20 -40.32 -2.70
CA ASP A 341 -12.45 -40.92 -1.59
C ASP A 341 -11.09 -41.41 -2.10
N GLY A 342 -10.04 -40.66 -1.79
CA GLY A 342 -8.68 -40.99 -2.19
C GLY A 342 -7.95 -41.91 -1.19
N THR A 343 -8.58 -42.30 -0.08
CA THR A 343 -7.89 -42.94 1.05
C THR A 343 -7.32 -44.32 0.72
N SER A 344 -7.85 -45.00 -0.30
CA SER A 344 -7.33 -46.27 -0.81
C SER A 344 -6.03 -46.14 -1.62
N PHE A 345 -5.66 -44.94 -2.07
CA PHE A 345 -4.47 -44.69 -2.91
C PHE A 345 -3.27 -44.24 -2.07
N SER A 346 -2.76 -45.10 -1.19
CA SER A 346 -1.73 -44.74 -0.18
C SER A 346 -0.39 -44.28 -0.77
N ASN A 347 -0.05 -44.69 -1.99
CA ASN A 347 1.20 -44.33 -2.67
C ASN A 347 1.06 -43.17 -3.67
N LEU A 348 -0.12 -42.52 -3.69
CA LEU A 348 -0.40 -41.41 -4.58
C LEU A 348 0.51 -40.22 -4.27
N GLU A 349 1.22 -39.74 -5.29
CA GLU A 349 2.11 -38.56 -5.21
C GLU A 349 1.46 -37.33 -5.88
N ASN A 350 0.63 -37.52 -6.92
CA ASN A 350 0.01 -36.44 -7.68
C ASN A 350 -1.47 -36.75 -7.94
N LEU A 351 -2.34 -35.81 -7.59
CA LEU A 351 -3.78 -35.86 -7.87
C LEU A 351 -4.21 -34.61 -8.61
N VAL A 352 -4.79 -34.78 -9.80
CA VAL A 352 -5.26 -33.67 -10.61
C VAL A 352 -6.70 -33.87 -11.06
N PHE A 353 -7.53 -32.84 -10.85
CA PHE A 353 -8.86 -32.73 -11.39
C PHE A 353 -8.91 -31.62 -12.44
N TYR A 354 -9.24 -31.98 -13.68
CA TYR A 354 -9.44 -31.06 -14.81
C TYR A 354 -10.93 -30.94 -15.16
N SER A 355 -11.34 -29.85 -15.79
CA SER A 355 -12.65 -29.73 -16.45
C SER A 355 -12.47 -29.76 -17.97
N GLU A 356 -13.47 -30.28 -18.67
CA GLU A 356 -13.46 -30.45 -20.13
C GLU A 356 -14.13 -29.28 -20.86
N ASP A 357 -14.97 -28.52 -20.16
CA ASP A 357 -15.93 -27.58 -20.75
C ASP A 357 -15.88 -26.21 -20.04
N ALA A 358 -14.79 -25.46 -20.20
CA ALA A 358 -14.83 -24.03 -19.87
C ALA A 358 -15.64 -23.21 -20.89
N TYR A 359 -16.00 -23.79 -22.05
CA TYR A 359 -16.65 -23.06 -23.13
C TYR A 359 -17.66 -23.93 -23.87
N ASP A 360 -18.94 -23.83 -23.48
CA ASP A 360 -20.02 -24.36 -24.29
C ASP A 360 -20.25 -23.44 -25.50
N SER A 361 -19.85 -23.91 -26.69
CA SER A 361 -20.04 -23.20 -27.95
C SER A 361 -21.50 -22.92 -28.32
N VAL A 362 -22.47 -23.64 -27.73
CA VAL A 362 -23.90 -23.55 -28.03
C VAL A 362 -24.60 -22.51 -27.15
N SER A 363 -24.25 -22.45 -25.87
CA SER A 363 -24.85 -21.50 -24.92
C SER A 363 -24.03 -20.23 -24.71
N GLY A 364 -22.75 -20.23 -25.11
CA GLY A 364 -21.82 -19.13 -24.86
C GLY A 364 -21.44 -18.96 -23.38
N PHE A 365 -21.88 -19.86 -22.49
CA PHE A 365 -21.62 -19.78 -21.06
C PHE A 365 -20.47 -20.68 -20.63
N TYR A 366 -19.66 -20.18 -19.71
CA TYR A 366 -18.72 -20.97 -18.92
C TYR A 366 -19.50 -21.73 -17.85
N GLN A 367 -19.39 -23.05 -17.81
CA GLN A 367 -20.03 -23.89 -16.79
C GLN A 367 -18.95 -24.65 -16.00
N PRO A 368 -18.66 -24.26 -14.74
CA PRO A 368 -17.76 -25.04 -13.90
C PRO A 368 -18.35 -26.42 -13.63
N ASN A 369 -17.51 -27.38 -13.27
CA ASN A 369 -18.00 -28.69 -12.82
C ASN A 369 -18.68 -28.53 -11.46
N GLU A 370 -20.01 -28.66 -11.45
CA GLU A 370 -20.87 -28.46 -10.28
C GLU A 370 -20.94 -29.68 -9.34
N GLU A 371 -20.39 -30.82 -9.76
CA GLU A 371 -20.71 -32.10 -9.14
C GLU A 371 -19.83 -32.41 -7.93
N LEU A 372 -18.51 -32.20 -8.00
CA LEU A 372 -17.59 -32.56 -6.90
C LEU A 372 -17.76 -31.66 -5.68
N GLN A 373 -18.41 -32.18 -4.64
CA GLN A 373 -18.70 -31.46 -3.40
C GLN A 373 -17.81 -31.91 -2.22
N SER A 374 -17.27 -33.13 -2.25
CA SER A 374 -16.47 -33.71 -1.17
C SER A 374 -15.19 -34.36 -1.68
N LEU A 375 -14.06 -34.07 -1.04
CA LEU A 375 -12.75 -34.64 -1.34
C LEU A 375 -12.08 -35.13 -0.05
N LEU A 376 -11.86 -36.44 0.08
CA LEU A 376 -11.25 -37.05 1.27
C LEU A 376 -9.84 -37.57 0.95
N LEU A 377 -8.82 -37.00 1.60
CA LEU A 377 -7.40 -37.30 1.31
C LEU A 377 -6.54 -37.61 2.56
N ASN A 378 -7.15 -37.78 3.74
CA ASN A 378 -6.44 -37.78 5.03
C ASN A 378 -5.36 -38.86 5.21
N ASN A 379 -5.35 -39.91 4.37
CA ASN A 379 -4.38 -41.01 4.43
C ASN A 379 -3.33 -40.97 3.30
N ASN A 380 -3.36 -39.98 2.42
CA ASN A 380 -2.43 -39.88 1.29
C ASN A 380 -1.10 -39.24 1.73
N THR A 381 -0.37 -39.89 2.64
CA THR A 381 0.84 -39.33 3.26
C THR A 381 1.99 -39.06 2.27
N ASN A 382 1.95 -39.70 1.09
CA ASN A 382 2.91 -39.51 0.00
C ASN A 382 2.51 -38.40 -1.00
N LEU A 383 1.33 -37.79 -0.84
CA LEU A 383 0.82 -36.79 -1.77
C LEU A 383 1.74 -35.56 -1.76
N LYS A 384 2.27 -35.20 -2.93
CA LYS A 384 3.16 -34.05 -3.15
C LYS A 384 2.42 -32.88 -3.78
N THR A 385 1.51 -33.16 -4.72
CA THR A 385 0.76 -32.14 -5.45
C THR A 385 -0.74 -32.46 -5.45
N LEU A 386 -1.54 -31.40 -5.27
CA LEU A 386 -2.98 -31.42 -5.47
C LEU A 386 -3.36 -30.24 -6.38
N GLU A 387 -3.99 -30.56 -7.50
CA GLU A 387 -4.44 -29.56 -8.47
C GLU A 387 -5.93 -29.73 -8.76
N ILE A 388 -6.70 -28.64 -8.64
CA ILE A 388 -8.16 -28.63 -8.84
C ILE A 388 -8.51 -27.45 -9.75
N TYR A 389 -8.92 -27.75 -10.98
CA TYR A 389 -9.27 -26.75 -12.01
C TYR A 389 -10.76 -26.78 -12.33
N ASP A 390 -11.45 -25.66 -12.11
CA ASP A 390 -12.84 -25.42 -12.52
C ASP A 390 -13.90 -26.30 -11.82
N TYR A 391 -13.75 -26.51 -10.51
CA TYR A 391 -14.70 -27.27 -9.67
C TYR A 391 -15.35 -26.42 -8.57
N THR A 392 -16.64 -26.64 -8.31
CA THR A 392 -17.44 -25.99 -7.25
C THR A 392 -17.28 -26.63 -5.86
N LEU A 393 -16.08 -27.12 -5.53
CA LEU A 393 -15.80 -27.82 -4.28
C LEU A 393 -16.05 -26.92 -3.06
N LYS A 394 -17.16 -27.12 -2.33
CA LYS A 394 -17.58 -26.24 -1.22
C LYS A 394 -16.56 -26.17 -0.07
N ASN A 395 -15.94 -27.29 0.27
CA ASN A 395 -15.02 -27.40 1.41
C ASN A 395 -13.78 -28.19 1.00
N LEU A 396 -12.60 -27.64 1.31
CA LEU A 396 -11.33 -28.36 1.17
C LEU A 396 -10.64 -28.43 2.53
N SER A 397 -10.52 -29.64 3.08
CA SER A 397 -9.80 -29.89 4.33
C SER A 397 -8.64 -30.85 4.08
N LEU A 398 -7.42 -30.40 4.37
CA LEU A 398 -6.19 -31.16 4.22
C LEU A 398 -5.47 -31.19 5.56
N ASN A 399 -5.39 -32.36 6.18
CA ASN A 399 -4.75 -32.51 7.49
C ASN A 399 -3.77 -33.67 7.48
N GLY A 400 -2.55 -33.44 7.96
CA GLY A 400 -1.56 -34.49 8.19
C GLY A 400 -0.95 -35.06 6.91
N LEU A 401 -0.66 -34.20 5.92
CA LEU A 401 -0.03 -34.58 4.65
C LEU A 401 1.46 -34.18 4.67
N PRO A 402 2.37 -35.03 5.17
CA PRO A 402 3.76 -34.66 5.42
C PRO A 402 4.58 -34.39 4.17
N GLN A 403 4.20 -34.95 3.02
CA GLN A 403 4.91 -34.79 1.75
C GLN A 403 4.32 -33.69 0.84
N LEU A 404 3.22 -33.03 1.25
CA LEU A 404 2.52 -32.07 0.41
C LEU A 404 3.35 -30.81 0.23
N GLN A 405 3.66 -30.48 -1.03
CA GLN A 405 4.55 -29.38 -1.41
C GLN A 405 3.80 -28.20 -2.06
N SER A 406 2.74 -28.50 -2.81
CA SER A 406 1.99 -27.52 -3.59
C SER A 406 0.49 -27.84 -3.64
N ILE A 407 -0.33 -26.81 -3.53
CA ILE A 407 -1.78 -26.85 -3.76
C ILE A 407 -2.13 -25.74 -4.74
N ASN A 408 -2.70 -26.12 -5.88
CA ASN A 408 -3.21 -25.17 -6.87
C ASN A 408 -4.71 -25.38 -7.02
N SER A 409 -5.48 -24.35 -6.70
CA SER A 409 -6.91 -24.30 -7.01
C SER A 409 -7.19 -23.08 -7.87
N TYR A 410 -7.73 -23.34 -9.06
CA TYR A 410 -8.06 -22.31 -10.03
C TYR A 410 -9.50 -22.51 -10.51
N MET A 411 -10.21 -21.40 -10.65
CA MET A 411 -11.49 -21.34 -11.35
C MET A 411 -11.38 -20.27 -12.43
N GLY A 412 -11.51 -20.70 -13.68
CA GLY A 412 -11.47 -19.86 -14.87
C GLY A 412 -12.75 -19.07 -15.09
N PHE A 413 -12.66 -18.06 -15.94
CA PHE A 413 -13.79 -17.23 -16.34
C PHE A 413 -13.91 -17.27 -17.86
N GLY A 414 -15.08 -17.68 -18.38
CA GLY A 414 -15.42 -17.45 -19.79
C GLY A 414 -16.03 -16.06 -20.01
N GLU A 415 -16.25 -15.72 -21.29
CA GLU A 415 -16.44 -14.34 -21.76
C GLU A 415 -17.75 -13.62 -21.33
N LEU A 416 -18.64 -14.27 -20.56
CA LEU A 416 -19.97 -13.74 -20.22
C LEU A 416 -20.29 -13.86 -18.72
N LEU A 417 -19.77 -12.91 -17.93
CA LEU A 417 -20.23 -12.64 -16.56
C LEU A 417 -21.68 -12.15 -16.55
N GLN A 418 -22.66 -13.05 -16.39
CA GLN A 418 -24.03 -12.65 -16.08
C GLN A 418 -24.50 -12.98 -14.65
N ASN A 419 -23.72 -13.68 -13.80
CA ASN A 419 -24.20 -13.98 -12.45
C ASN A 419 -23.09 -14.14 -11.37
N ILE A 420 -22.55 -13.03 -10.86
CA ILE A 420 -21.66 -13.03 -9.67
C ILE A 420 -22.34 -13.67 -8.45
N SER A 421 -23.67 -13.55 -8.35
CA SER A 421 -24.47 -14.15 -7.28
C SER A 421 -24.27 -15.67 -7.22
N TYR A 422 -24.32 -16.33 -8.37
CA TYR A 422 -24.07 -17.78 -8.50
C TYR A 422 -22.65 -18.16 -8.04
N MET A 423 -21.63 -17.39 -8.44
CA MET A 423 -20.24 -17.68 -8.03
C MET A 423 -20.00 -17.49 -6.53
N SER A 424 -20.69 -16.54 -5.90
CA SER A 424 -20.57 -16.31 -4.46
C SER A 424 -21.12 -17.45 -3.61
N THR A 425 -22.03 -18.26 -4.17
CA THR A 425 -22.66 -19.41 -3.50
C THR A 425 -22.03 -20.73 -3.90
N GLU A 426 -21.56 -20.87 -5.14
CA GLU A 426 -21.18 -22.16 -5.73
C GLU A 426 -19.68 -22.48 -5.68
N CYS A 427 -18.78 -21.51 -5.61
CA CYS A 427 -17.35 -21.78 -5.43
C CYS A 427 -17.01 -22.29 -4.01
N MET A 428 -15.75 -22.68 -3.81
CA MET A 428 -15.23 -23.08 -2.49
C MET A 428 -15.53 -22.03 -1.43
N GLN A 429 -16.10 -22.45 -0.30
CA GLN A 429 -16.48 -21.59 0.83
C GLN A 429 -15.52 -21.73 2.01
N THR A 430 -14.95 -22.92 2.24
CA THR A 430 -14.00 -23.14 3.34
C THR A 430 -12.71 -23.83 2.87
N LEU A 431 -11.58 -23.34 3.40
CA LEU A 431 -10.26 -23.93 3.22
C LEU A 431 -9.61 -24.17 4.58
N ASN A 432 -9.30 -25.42 4.89
CA ASN A 432 -8.63 -25.81 6.14
C ASN A 432 -7.39 -26.65 5.83
N ILE A 433 -6.19 -26.13 6.14
CA ILE A 433 -4.92 -26.83 5.89
C ILE A 433 -4.15 -26.91 7.21
N GLN A 434 -3.86 -28.12 7.68
CA GLN A 434 -3.16 -28.32 8.94
C GLN A 434 -2.08 -29.38 8.84
N ASN A 435 -0.96 -29.15 9.53
CA ASN A 435 0.12 -30.14 9.68
C ASN A 435 0.73 -30.61 8.33
N CYS A 436 0.98 -29.66 7.42
CA CYS A 436 1.63 -29.89 6.13
C CYS A 436 3.03 -29.24 6.12
N PRO A 437 4.05 -29.86 6.74
CA PRO A 437 5.34 -29.25 7.03
C PRO A 437 6.25 -28.98 5.83
N LEU A 438 5.94 -29.52 4.64
CA LEU A 438 6.67 -29.29 3.39
C LEU A 438 5.93 -28.37 2.40
N LEU A 439 4.75 -27.87 2.78
CA LEU A 439 3.95 -26.99 1.91
C LEU A 439 4.66 -25.65 1.78
N THR A 440 4.93 -25.22 0.55
CA THR A 440 5.76 -24.02 0.31
C THR A 440 4.95 -22.80 -0.10
N ASN A 441 3.92 -22.96 -0.93
CA ASN A 441 3.09 -21.87 -1.42
C ASN A 441 1.64 -22.34 -1.55
N ILE A 442 0.71 -21.42 -1.31
CA ILE A 442 -0.72 -21.64 -1.54
C ILE A 442 -1.24 -20.47 -2.38
N THR A 443 -1.72 -20.78 -3.59
CA THR A 443 -2.36 -19.81 -4.48
C THR A 443 -3.81 -20.24 -4.71
N ILE A 444 -4.76 -19.37 -4.34
CA ILE A 444 -6.19 -19.62 -4.56
C ILE A 444 -6.73 -18.56 -5.51
N ALA A 445 -6.87 -18.94 -6.79
CA ALA A 445 -7.32 -18.05 -7.86
C ALA A 445 -8.77 -18.36 -8.25
N GLY A 446 -9.57 -17.33 -8.45
CA GLY A 446 -10.94 -17.46 -8.97
C GLY A 446 -12.01 -17.94 -7.99
N GLN A 447 -11.64 -18.29 -6.75
CA GLN A 447 -12.58 -18.74 -5.72
C GLN A 447 -13.34 -17.55 -5.07
N HIS A 448 -14.34 -17.00 -5.77
CA HIS A 448 -15.12 -15.83 -5.30
C HIS A 448 -16.02 -16.12 -4.09
N GLY A 449 -16.35 -17.38 -3.84
CA GLY A 449 -17.18 -17.84 -2.72
C GLY A 449 -16.44 -18.12 -1.42
N LEU A 450 -15.10 -18.02 -1.38
CA LEU A 450 -14.31 -18.41 -0.20
C LEU A 450 -14.61 -17.48 0.96
N LYS A 451 -15.15 -18.00 2.07
CA LYS A 451 -15.57 -17.24 3.26
C LYS A 451 -14.60 -17.37 4.42
N THR A 452 -14.07 -18.58 4.65
CA THR A 452 -13.19 -18.85 5.79
C THR A 452 -11.97 -19.66 5.39
N THR A 453 -10.80 -19.23 5.85
CA THR A 453 -9.54 -19.96 5.67
C THR A 453 -8.82 -20.16 6.99
N THR A 454 -8.37 -21.39 7.24
CA THR A 454 -7.53 -21.75 8.39
C THR A 454 -6.28 -22.50 7.91
N ILE A 455 -5.10 -22.02 8.29
CA ILE A 455 -3.81 -22.65 7.95
C ILE A 455 -2.98 -22.79 9.23
N LYS A 456 -2.66 -24.02 9.64
CA LYS A 456 -1.90 -24.27 10.89
C LYS A 456 -0.74 -25.22 10.71
N ASN A 457 0.38 -24.92 11.39
CA ASN A 457 1.54 -25.81 11.48
C ASN A 457 2.14 -26.19 10.10
N CYS A 458 2.14 -25.25 9.15
CA CYS A 458 2.79 -25.39 7.85
C CYS A 458 4.12 -24.64 7.87
N SER A 459 5.15 -25.24 8.49
CA SER A 459 6.41 -24.57 8.86
C SER A 459 7.23 -24.04 7.68
N THR A 460 7.10 -24.61 6.48
CA THR A 460 7.81 -24.19 5.26
C THR A 460 7.02 -23.24 4.37
N LEU A 461 5.77 -22.91 4.73
CA LEU A 461 4.94 -22.03 3.93
C LEU A 461 5.60 -20.67 3.83
N ARG A 462 5.80 -20.16 2.61
CA ARG A 462 6.44 -18.86 2.34
C ARG A 462 5.41 -17.81 1.96
N SER A 463 4.42 -18.15 1.14
CA SER A 463 3.37 -17.21 0.75
C SER A 463 1.97 -17.81 0.76
N PHE A 464 1.01 -16.93 1.07
CA PHE A 464 -0.41 -17.18 0.88
C PHE A 464 -1.02 -16.01 0.10
N GLU A 465 -1.52 -16.29 -1.10
CA GLU A 465 -2.00 -15.25 -2.01
C GLU A 465 -3.37 -15.59 -2.59
N ILE A 466 -4.26 -14.61 -2.56
CA ILE A 466 -5.55 -14.60 -3.25
C ILE A 466 -5.45 -13.48 -4.31
N PRO A 467 -4.89 -13.77 -5.50
CA PRO A 467 -4.49 -12.75 -6.47
C PRO A 467 -5.66 -11.91 -6.97
N LEU A 468 -5.40 -10.66 -7.33
CA LEU A 468 -6.38 -9.84 -8.05
C LEU A 468 -6.66 -10.51 -9.39
N ASN A 469 -7.93 -10.86 -9.64
CA ASN A 469 -8.37 -11.31 -10.95
C ASN A 469 -9.10 -10.13 -11.60
N SER A 470 -8.57 -9.64 -12.71
CA SER A 470 -9.24 -8.64 -13.55
C SER A 470 -9.97 -9.35 -14.68
N TYR A 471 -11.22 -9.00 -14.91
CA TYR A 471 -11.97 -9.43 -16.09
C TYR A 471 -12.42 -8.22 -16.88
N SER A 472 -12.01 -8.10 -18.15
CA SER A 472 -12.32 -6.94 -19.01
C SER A 472 -11.99 -5.57 -18.36
N GLY A 473 -10.95 -5.51 -17.52
CA GLY A 473 -10.55 -4.32 -16.77
C GLY A 473 -11.35 -4.04 -15.48
N TYR A 474 -12.38 -4.85 -15.17
CA TYR A 474 -13.16 -4.77 -13.92
C TYR A 474 -12.60 -5.73 -12.87
N TYR A 475 -12.60 -5.28 -11.61
CA TYR A 475 -12.21 -6.09 -10.46
C TYR A 475 -13.42 -6.27 -9.55
N PHE A 476 -13.65 -7.50 -9.09
CA PHE A 476 -14.78 -7.83 -8.23
C PHE A 476 -14.31 -8.16 -6.81
N ARG A 477 -15.00 -7.58 -5.81
CA ARG A 477 -14.79 -7.93 -4.40
C ARG A 477 -15.16 -9.40 -4.17
N LYS A 478 -14.29 -10.14 -3.51
CA LYS A 478 -14.46 -11.55 -3.14
C LYS A 478 -15.12 -11.69 -1.76
N SER A 479 -15.37 -12.93 -1.34
CA SER A 479 -16.20 -13.20 -0.15
C SER A 479 -15.45 -13.57 1.13
N LEU A 480 -14.11 -13.48 1.20
CA LEU A 480 -13.38 -13.93 2.39
C LEU A 480 -13.66 -13.02 3.58
N GLU A 481 -14.24 -13.58 4.63
CA GLU A 481 -14.68 -12.88 5.85
C GLU A 481 -13.75 -13.15 7.04
N SER A 482 -13.14 -14.35 7.10
CA SER A 482 -12.25 -14.75 8.20
C SER A 482 -10.99 -15.46 7.69
N LEU A 483 -9.83 -15.05 8.19
CA LEU A 483 -8.54 -15.70 7.96
C LEU A 483 -7.83 -15.98 9.29
N GLU A 484 -7.42 -17.23 9.49
CA GLU A 484 -6.57 -17.67 10.59
C GLU A 484 -5.34 -18.40 10.07
N ILE A 485 -4.15 -17.89 10.37
CA ILE A 485 -2.88 -18.55 10.10
C ILE A 485 -2.09 -18.66 11.40
N GLU A 486 -1.62 -19.86 11.74
CA GLU A 486 -0.93 -20.11 13.00
C GLU A 486 0.31 -21.01 12.81
N ASN A 487 1.42 -20.66 13.46
CA ASN A 487 2.67 -21.44 13.50
C ASN A 487 3.26 -21.73 12.10
N CYS A 488 3.14 -20.79 11.15
CA CYS A 488 3.78 -20.84 9.84
C CYS A 488 5.09 -20.05 9.87
N THR A 489 6.14 -20.65 10.44
CA THR A 489 7.37 -19.95 10.86
C THR A 489 8.18 -19.31 9.74
N LEU A 490 8.05 -19.77 8.49
CA LEU A 490 8.74 -19.21 7.32
C LEU A 490 7.85 -18.34 6.42
N LEU A 491 6.60 -18.07 6.83
CA LEU A 491 5.64 -17.28 6.05
C LEU A 491 6.12 -15.84 5.97
N ASN A 492 6.50 -15.39 4.78
CA ASN A 492 7.06 -14.07 4.56
C ASN A 492 6.08 -13.08 3.92
N LYS A 493 5.06 -13.58 3.21
CA LYS A 493 4.15 -12.74 2.42
C LYS A 493 2.71 -13.23 2.47
N ILE A 494 1.80 -12.30 2.75
CA ILE A 494 0.35 -12.48 2.62
C ILE A 494 -0.21 -11.37 1.72
N LYS A 495 -0.98 -11.74 0.69
CA LYS A 495 -1.64 -10.79 -0.21
C LYS A 495 -3.08 -11.18 -0.49
N ILE A 496 -4.03 -10.42 0.07
CA ILE A 496 -5.48 -10.70 0.05
C ILE A 496 -6.29 -9.40 -0.15
N PRO A 497 -6.05 -8.64 -1.22
CA PRO A 497 -6.80 -7.43 -1.52
C PRO A 497 -8.25 -7.75 -1.94
N LEU A 498 -9.17 -6.78 -1.81
CA LEU A 498 -10.56 -6.85 -2.30
C LEU A 498 -11.37 -8.04 -1.77
N ASN A 499 -11.41 -8.22 -0.44
CA ASN A 499 -12.21 -9.23 0.23
C ASN A 499 -13.21 -8.58 1.22
N LYS A 500 -13.79 -9.35 2.14
CA LYS A 500 -14.73 -8.89 3.17
C LYS A 500 -14.20 -9.18 4.58
N LEU A 501 -12.87 -9.23 4.76
CA LEU A 501 -12.28 -9.65 6.02
C LEU A 501 -12.74 -8.75 7.15
N THR A 502 -13.35 -9.35 8.17
CA THR A 502 -13.69 -8.72 9.46
C THR A 502 -12.90 -9.34 10.61
N ASN A 503 -12.40 -10.58 10.42
CA ASN A 503 -11.57 -11.30 11.38
C ASN A 503 -10.25 -11.75 10.73
N LEU A 504 -9.14 -11.20 11.20
CA LEU A 504 -7.79 -11.54 10.73
C LEU A 504 -6.93 -11.95 11.93
N LYS A 505 -6.47 -13.21 11.95
CA LYS A 505 -5.57 -13.75 12.98
C LYS A 505 -4.33 -14.37 12.33
N ILE A 506 -3.17 -13.78 12.54
CA ILE A 506 -1.88 -14.30 12.06
C ILE A 506 -0.93 -14.47 13.25
N LEU A 507 -0.89 -15.68 13.79
CA LEU A 507 -0.28 -16.00 15.08
C LEU A 507 1.03 -16.76 14.91
N ASN A 508 2.08 -16.31 15.60
CA ASN A 508 3.40 -16.96 15.61
C ASN A 508 3.99 -17.20 14.20
N CYS A 509 3.92 -16.18 13.34
CA CYS A 509 4.56 -16.17 12.02
C CYS A 509 5.72 -15.14 12.00
N PRO A 510 6.84 -15.40 12.70
CA PRO A 510 7.90 -14.43 12.96
C PRO A 510 8.73 -14.03 11.72
N ALA A 511 8.48 -14.63 10.56
CA ALA A 511 9.14 -14.29 9.30
C ALA A 511 8.29 -13.38 8.39
N LEU A 512 7.08 -12.96 8.82
CA LEU A 512 6.15 -12.22 7.98
C LEU A 512 6.68 -10.80 7.72
N GLU A 513 7.12 -10.52 6.50
CA GLU A 513 7.68 -9.23 6.10
C GLU A 513 6.66 -8.36 5.36
N GLN A 514 5.71 -8.96 4.64
CA GLN A 514 4.72 -8.26 3.84
C GLN A 514 3.29 -8.73 4.15
N LEU A 515 2.44 -7.79 4.56
CA LEU A 515 1.00 -8.00 4.75
C LEU A 515 0.22 -6.98 3.91
N ASP A 516 -0.53 -7.49 2.94
CA ASP A 516 -1.42 -6.70 2.08
C ASP A 516 -2.85 -7.21 2.19
N VAL A 517 -3.69 -6.45 2.88
CA VAL A 517 -5.13 -6.72 3.08
C VAL A 517 -5.96 -5.49 2.71
N GLU A 518 -5.54 -4.80 1.66
CA GLU A 518 -6.25 -3.64 1.11
C GLU A 518 -7.72 -3.95 0.79
N ASN A 519 -8.60 -2.97 1.05
CA ASN A 519 -9.99 -2.97 0.65
C ASN A 519 -10.76 -4.17 1.22
N ASN A 520 -10.71 -4.27 2.54
CA ASN A 520 -11.43 -5.23 3.38
C ASN A 520 -12.37 -4.47 4.33
N LEU A 521 -12.81 -5.09 5.44
CA LEU A 521 -13.75 -4.51 6.40
C LEU A 521 -13.20 -4.59 7.84
N LEU A 522 -11.87 -4.59 8.00
CA LEU A 522 -11.21 -4.80 9.28
C LEU A 522 -11.42 -3.60 10.20
N SER A 523 -11.98 -3.83 11.38
CA SER A 523 -11.97 -2.87 12.50
C SER A 523 -10.93 -3.22 13.56
N THR A 524 -10.51 -4.49 13.62
CA THR A 524 -9.46 -5.02 14.49
C THR A 524 -8.76 -6.20 13.79
N PHE A 525 -7.58 -6.58 14.28
CA PHE A 525 -6.84 -7.76 13.84
C PHE A 525 -5.95 -8.26 14.98
N ASP A 526 -5.54 -9.53 14.92
CA ASP A 526 -4.57 -10.12 15.84
C ASP A 526 -3.36 -10.64 15.05
N LEU A 527 -2.19 -10.06 15.30
CA LEU A 527 -0.93 -10.43 14.66
C LEU A 527 0.11 -10.89 15.69
N THR A 528 -0.33 -11.43 16.82
CA THR A 528 0.55 -11.81 17.95
C THR A 528 1.68 -12.73 17.48
N GLY A 529 2.93 -12.35 17.78
CA GLY A 529 4.12 -13.09 17.33
C GLY A 529 4.56 -12.83 15.88
N SER A 530 3.87 -11.93 15.15
CA SER A 530 4.15 -11.61 13.74
C SER A 530 4.46 -10.11 13.49
N MET A 531 4.12 -9.20 14.41
CA MET A 531 4.19 -7.74 14.18
C MET A 531 5.63 -7.22 14.02
N ALA A 532 6.60 -7.79 14.74
CA ALA A 532 7.97 -7.30 14.76
C ALA A 532 8.74 -7.54 13.45
N SER A 533 8.32 -8.48 12.60
CA SER A 533 8.99 -8.78 11.33
C SER A 533 8.47 -7.98 10.13
N ILE A 534 7.28 -7.37 10.26
CA ILE A 534 6.60 -6.71 9.15
C ILE A 534 7.37 -5.45 8.73
N LYS A 535 7.72 -5.40 7.44
CA LYS A 535 8.37 -4.28 6.75
C LYS A 535 7.40 -3.53 5.86
N LYS A 536 6.46 -4.23 5.23
CA LYS A 536 5.45 -3.65 4.33
C LYS A 536 4.04 -3.97 4.82
N LEU A 537 3.31 -2.94 5.21
CA LEU A 537 1.96 -3.06 5.76
C LEU A 537 0.97 -2.22 4.95
N ASN A 538 0.11 -2.90 4.19
CA ASN A 538 -0.98 -2.27 3.45
C ASN A 538 -2.33 -2.65 4.09
N LEU A 539 -2.93 -1.65 4.73
CA LEU A 539 -4.22 -1.70 5.42
C LEU A 539 -5.22 -0.70 4.80
N LEU A 540 -4.95 -0.23 3.58
CA LEU A 540 -5.76 0.76 2.87
C LEU A 540 -7.23 0.31 2.74
N ARG A 541 -8.19 1.24 2.85
CA ARG A 541 -9.64 1.01 2.75
C ARG A 541 -10.14 -0.11 3.67
N ASN A 542 -9.99 0.09 4.98
CA ASN A 542 -10.56 -0.76 6.03
C ASN A 542 -11.41 0.11 6.99
N ASN A 543 -11.87 -0.45 8.10
CA ASN A 543 -12.71 0.23 9.09
C ASN A 543 -11.96 0.48 10.41
N LEU A 544 -10.63 0.65 10.37
CA LEU A 544 -9.82 0.86 11.57
C LEU A 544 -10.13 2.24 12.16
N THR A 545 -10.48 2.29 13.45
CA THR A 545 -10.69 3.55 14.20
C THR A 545 -9.46 3.95 15.01
N ASN A 546 -8.55 3.01 15.25
CA ASN A 546 -7.27 3.24 15.91
C ASN A 546 -6.19 2.36 15.26
N PHE A 547 -4.93 2.76 15.41
CA PHE A 547 -3.80 1.98 14.92
C PHE A 547 -2.56 2.27 15.78
N ASN A 548 -2.13 1.29 16.57
CA ASN A 548 -0.93 1.42 17.40
C ASN A 548 0.31 0.97 16.61
N ILE A 549 0.94 1.92 15.92
CA ILE A 549 2.14 1.68 15.11
C ILE A 549 3.36 1.22 15.94
N GLN A 550 3.39 1.47 17.27
CA GLN A 550 4.50 1.03 18.15
C GLN A 550 4.68 -0.49 18.19
N LEU A 551 3.63 -1.24 17.87
CA LEU A 551 3.69 -2.70 17.78
C LEU A 551 4.48 -3.19 16.55
N PHE A 552 4.79 -2.30 15.59
CA PHE A 552 5.43 -2.61 14.31
C PHE A 552 6.77 -1.85 14.16
N PRO A 553 7.81 -2.18 14.94
CA PRO A 553 9.07 -1.42 15.01
C PRO A 553 9.91 -1.45 13.73
N ASN A 554 9.63 -2.38 12.80
CA ASN A 554 10.42 -2.59 11.59
C ASN A 554 9.73 -2.19 10.28
N VAL A 555 8.59 -1.50 10.36
CA VAL A 555 7.85 -1.07 9.16
C VAL A 555 8.64 -0.01 8.39
N GLU A 556 8.79 -0.25 7.09
CA GLU A 556 9.45 0.59 6.11
C GLU A 556 8.43 1.28 5.20
N THR A 557 7.33 0.58 4.86
CA THR A 557 6.23 1.09 4.03
C THR A 557 4.90 0.87 4.73
N LEU A 558 4.16 1.96 4.94
CA LEU A 558 2.85 1.96 5.61
C LEU A 558 1.79 2.64 4.74
N GLU A 559 0.74 1.90 4.41
CA GLU A 559 -0.44 2.41 3.70
C GLU A 559 -1.71 2.22 4.56
N LEU A 560 -2.32 3.33 4.98
CA LEU A 560 -3.43 3.36 5.95
C LEU A 560 -4.64 4.18 5.46
N GLY A 561 -4.60 4.77 4.28
CA GLY A 561 -5.68 5.63 3.79
C GLY A 561 -7.01 4.90 3.66
N GLY A 562 -8.12 5.64 3.69
CA GLY A 562 -9.47 5.07 3.68
C GLY A 562 -9.85 4.32 4.97
N ASN A 563 -9.25 4.67 6.11
CA ASN A 563 -9.65 4.25 7.45
C ASN A 563 -10.23 5.43 8.26
N ILE A 564 -10.70 5.18 9.49
CA ILE A 564 -11.31 6.15 10.40
C ILE A 564 -10.33 6.54 11.52
N ILE A 565 -9.03 6.58 11.22
CA ILE A 565 -7.97 6.95 12.16
C ILE A 565 -7.88 8.48 12.21
N THR A 566 -7.98 9.07 13.40
CA THR A 566 -7.94 10.52 13.58
C THR A 566 -6.53 11.05 13.79
N ASP A 567 -5.70 10.33 14.53
CA ASP A 567 -4.38 10.78 14.93
C ASP A 567 -3.39 9.63 14.78
N LEU A 568 -2.20 9.93 14.25
CA LEU A 568 -1.14 8.95 14.07
C LEU A 568 0.21 9.52 14.50
N ASP A 569 0.81 8.93 15.53
CA ASP A 569 2.13 9.30 16.03
C ASP A 569 3.18 8.23 15.69
N MET A 570 4.09 8.59 14.79
CA MET A 570 5.22 7.78 14.32
C MET A 570 6.57 8.37 14.76
N SER A 571 6.58 9.20 15.80
CA SER A 571 7.80 9.87 16.31
C SER A 571 8.89 8.94 16.85
N MET A 572 8.66 7.62 16.90
CA MET A 572 9.65 6.62 17.31
C MET A 572 10.02 5.65 16.18
N HIS A 573 9.52 5.87 14.96
CA HIS A 573 9.63 4.91 13.84
C HIS A 573 10.72 5.27 12.86
N THR A 574 11.93 4.82 13.16
CA THR A 574 13.12 5.24 12.43
C THR A 574 13.30 4.60 11.05
N LYS A 575 12.56 3.55 10.72
CA LYS A 575 12.72 2.78 9.47
C LYS A 575 11.74 3.14 8.36
N ILE A 576 10.70 3.92 8.66
CA ILE A 576 9.69 4.31 7.66
C ILE A 576 10.36 5.15 6.58
N ASN A 577 10.23 4.71 5.33
CA ASN A 577 10.67 5.45 4.14
C ASN A 577 9.50 5.97 3.29
N THR A 578 8.34 5.30 3.36
CA THR A 578 7.16 5.66 2.58
C THR A 578 5.93 5.60 3.47
N PHE A 579 5.22 6.73 3.56
CA PHE A 579 3.93 6.80 4.25
C PHE A 579 2.84 7.31 3.30
N LYS A 580 1.76 6.53 3.17
CA LYS A 580 0.59 6.93 2.38
C LYS A 580 -0.69 6.81 3.19
N TYR A 581 -1.39 7.93 3.28
CA TYR A 581 -2.76 8.01 3.77
C TYR A 581 -3.65 8.52 2.64
N LEU A 582 -3.74 7.74 1.55
CA LEU A 582 -4.53 8.09 0.38
C LEU A 582 -5.76 7.18 0.27
N ASN A 583 -6.89 7.77 -0.13
CA ASN A 583 -8.07 7.03 -0.52
C ASN A 583 -8.06 6.72 -2.03
N SER A 584 -7.13 7.29 -2.79
CA SER A 584 -6.97 7.10 -4.24
C SER A 584 -6.23 5.78 -4.61
N GLY A 585 -6.61 4.66 -4.01
CA GLY A 585 -6.18 3.33 -4.49
C GLY A 585 -6.66 3.08 -5.92
N LEU A 586 -6.17 2.00 -6.57
CA LEU A 586 -6.56 1.61 -7.93
C LEU A 586 -8.06 1.85 -8.15
N ASN A 587 -8.42 2.61 -9.18
CA ASN A 587 -9.79 2.69 -9.67
C ASN A 587 -10.14 1.31 -10.24
N TYR A 588 -10.52 0.41 -9.35
CA TYR A 588 -11.09 -0.89 -9.67
C TYR A 588 -12.40 -0.60 -10.38
N GLY A 589 -12.40 -0.64 -11.72
CA GLY A 589 -13.38 0.00 -12.61
C GLY A 589 -14.86 -0.38 -12.50
N GLY A 590 -15.38 -0.88 -11.37
CA GLY A 590 -16.80 -1.14 -11.13
C GLY A 590 -17.35 -0.37 -9.93
N SER A 591 -18.63 -0.60 -9.62
CA SER A 591 -19.44 -0.01 -8.55
C SER A 591 -18.94 -0.31 -7.11
N ILE A 592 -17.66 -0.02 -6.80
CA ILE A 592 -17.16 0.07 -5.43
C ILE A 592 -17.52 1.47 -4.93
N THR A 593 -18.79 1.63 -4.56
CA THR A 593 -19.46 2.92 -4.34
C THR A 593 -19.09 3.65 -3.06
N HIS A 594 -18.09 3.19 -2.31
CA HIS A 594 -17.65 3.87 -1.09
C HIS A 594 -16.13 3.97 -1.11
N ASN A 595 -15.63 5.15 -1.49
CA ASN A 595 -14.33 5.58 -1.03
C ASN A 595 -14.57 6.10 0.40
N PRO A 596 -14.30 5.33 1.46
CA PRO A 596 -14.60 5.77 2.82
C PRO A 596 -13.88 7.09 3.07
N PRO A 597 -14.56 8.14 3.56
CA PRO A 597 -13.92 9.42 3.83
C PRO A 597 -12.68 9.22 4.71
N THR A 598 -11.62 9.96 4.40
CA THR A 598 -10.39 9.93 5.17
C THR A 598 -10.50 10.90 6.35
N TYR A 599 -10.19 10.39 7.55
CA TYR A 599 -10.43 11.08 8.82
C TYR A 599 -9.16 11.51 9.57
N LEU A 600 -7.98 11.42 8.94
CA LEU A 600 -6.72 11.78 9.59
C LEU A 600 -6.68 13.29 9.83
N LYS A 601 -6.74 13.69 11.10
CA LYS A 601 -6.66 15.06 11.58
C LYS A 601 -5.21 15.48 11.84
N THR A 602 -4.40 14.61 12.45
CA THR A 602 -3.01 14.93 12.77
C THR A 602 -2.09 13.75 12.52
N VAL A 603 -0.92 14.02 11.95
CA VAL A 603 0.16 13.04 11.81
C VAL A 603 1.50 13.59 12.29
N ASN A 604 2.19 12.82 13.14
CA ASN A 604 3.52 13.13 13.63
C ASN A 604 4.56 12.16 13.05
N LEU A 605 5.45 12.68 12.20
CA LEU A 605 6.52 11.97 11.50
C LEU A 605 7.92 12.48 11.91
N ASN A 606 8.04 13.29 12.98
CA ASN A 606 9.31 13.88 13.42
C ASN A 606 10.41 12.82 13.71
N GLY A 607 10.03 11.58 14.00
CA GLY A 607 10.95 10.48 14.31
C GLY A 607 11.30 9.59 13.12
N CYS A 608 11.00 10.01 11.89
CA CYS A 608 11.17 9.19 10.68
C CYS A 608 12.32 9.71 9.79
N PRO A 609 13.60 9.57 10.19
CA PRO A 609 14.75 10.10 9.45
C PRO A 609 15.05 9.39 8.13
N ASN A 610 14.28 8.37 7.74
CA ASN A 610 14.42 7.69 6.45
C ASN A 610 13.27 8.02 5.49
N ILE A 611 12.32 8.87 5.89
CA ILE A 611 11.14 9.20 5.09
C ILE A 611 11.57 9.90 3.80
N GLN A 612 11.02 9.45 2.67
CA GLN A 612 11.29 10.01 1.35
C GLN A 612 10.02 10.58 0.74
N THR A 613 8.87 9.93 1.00
CA THR A 613 7.59 10.29 0.40
C THR A 613 6.47 10.21 1.42
N VAL A 614 5.72 11.31 1.52
CA VAL A 614 4.54 11.46 2.36
C VAL A 614 3.37 11.91 1.49
N ASN A 615 2.37 11.03 1.35
CA ASN A 615 1.16 11.33 0.59
C ASN A 615 -0.06 11.29 1.51
N LEU A 616 -0.75 12.41 1.66
CA LEU A 616 -1.88 12.57 2.57
C LEU A 616 -3.13 13.01 1.82
N GLU A 617 -4.25 12.36 2.12
CA GLU A 617 -5.57 12.74 1.66
C GLU A 617 -6.52 12.71 2.86
N SER A 618 -6.98 13.87 3.35
CA SER A 618 -7.99 13.91 4.42
C SER A 618 -8.73 15.23 4.49
N SER A 619 -10.07 15.15 4.41
CA SER A 619 -10.94 16.32 4.50
C SER A 619 -10.89 17.05 5.84
N VAL A 620 -10.32 16.41 6.86
CA VAL A 620 -10.21 16.92 8.24
C VAL A 620 -8.76 17.10 8.70
N LEU A 621 -7.77 16.96 7.80
CA LEU A 621 -6.36 17.16 8.15
C LEU A 621 -6.15 18.60 8.64
N ASP A 622 -5.55 18.73 9.82
CA ASP A 622 -5.31 19.99 10.53
C ASP A 622 -3.80 20.25 10.68
N LYS A 623 -3.04 19.23 11.10
CA LYS A 623 -1.61 19.36 11.43
C LYS A 623 -0.74 18.22 10.90
N VAL A 624 0.44 18.56 10.42
CA VAL A 624 1.47 17.61 9.96
C VAL A 624 2.81 17.99 10.58
N PHE A 625 3.49 17.04 11.22
CA PHE A 625 4.83 17.25 11.79
C PHE A 625 5.87 16.41 11.06
N LEU A 626 6.83 17.06 10.42
CA LEU A 626 7.83 16.52 9.49
C LEU A 626 9.25 17.03 9.80
N LYS A 627 9.53 17.43 11.05
CA LYS A 627 10.89 17.82 11.46
C LYS A 627 11.71 16.57 11.78
N ASN A 628 12.14 15.86 10.74
CA ASN A 628 12.69 14.50 10.79
C ASN A 628 14.15 14.42 10.32
N GLY A 629 14.74 15.55 9.92
CA GLY A 629 16.15 15.70 9.53
C GLY A 629 16.44 15.30 8.09
N VAL A 630 15.42 15.05 7.26
CA VAL A 630 15.59 14.72 5.84
C VAL A 630 14.80 15.67 4.94
N ASN A 631 15.08 15.57 3.63
CA ASN A 631 14.40 16.36 2.61
C ASN A 631 13.40 15.49 1.83
N GLU A 632 12.23 15.23 2.38
CA GLU A 632 11.14 14.45 1.77
C GLU A 632 10.22 15.26 0.86
N THR A 633 9.43 14.54 0.06
CA THR A 633 8.31 15.11 -0.70
C THR A 633 7.00 14.98 0.07
N LEU A 634 6.30 16.10 0.24
CA LEU A 634 4.95 16.17 0.79
C LEU A 634 3.92 16.45 -0.32
N THR A 635 3.01 15.50 -0.53
CA THR A 635 1.81 15.68 -1.36
C THR A 635 0.57 15.61 -0.49
N VAL A 636 -0.29 16.62 -0.59
CA VAL A 636 -1.53 16.73 0.17
C VAL A 636 -2.69 16.97 -0.80
N THR A 637 -3.64 16.05 -0.84
CA THR A 637 -4.84 16.16 -1.66
C THR A 637 -6.09 16.26 -0.78
N ASN A 638 -7.14 16.92 -1.27
CA ASN A 638 -8.46 17.01 -0.60
C ASN A 638 -8.40 17.37 0.90
N SER A 639 -7.49 18.28 1.29
CA SER A 639 -7.25 18.65 2.70
C SER A 639 -7.39 20.15 2.92
N PRO A 640 -8.60 20.73 2.71
CA PRO A 640 -8.81 22.18 2.76
C PRO A 640 -8.66 22.78 4.18
N LEU A 641 -8.63 21.92 5.22
CA LEU A 641 -8.55 22.35 6.62
C LEU A 641 -7.12 22.33 7.18
N LEU A 642 -6.10 22.00 6.37
CA LEU A 642 -4.71 21.95 6.82
C LEU A 642 -4.27 23.36 7.26
N GLN A 643 -3.93 23.53 8.53
CA GLN A 643 -3.53 24.84 9.08
C GLN A 643 -2.04 24.92 9.36
N TYR A 644 -1.41 23.80 9.74
CA TYR A 644 -0.02 23.81 10.21
C TYR A 644 0.81 22.64 9.67
N VAL A 645 2.01 22.96 9.19
CA VAL A 645 3.00 21.99 8.77
C VAL A 645 4.35 22.37 9.39
N CYS A 646 4.83 21.53 10.31
CA CYS A 646 6.19 21.69 10.83
C CYS A 646 7.17 20.91 9.98
N VAL A 647 8.28 21.53 9.57
CA VAL A 647 9.33 20.89 8.73
C VAL A 647 10.72 21.21 9.25
N ASP A 648 11.73 20.57 8.67
CA ASP A 648 13.12 20.97 8.85
C ASP A 648 13.41 22.34 8.23
N ASP A 649 14.33 23.08 8.85
CA ASP A 649 14.69 24.45 8.48
C ASP A 649 15.05 24.54 6.98
N SER A 650 15.75 23.53 6.45
CA SER A 650 16.17 23.42 5.04
C SER A 650 15.01 23.24 4.04
N GLN A 651 13.83 22.82 4.50
CA GLN A 651 12.71 22.46 3.64
C GLN A 651 11.60 23.50 3.56
N THR A 652 11.55 24.44 4.52
CA THR A 652 10.47 25.43 4.69
C THR A 652 10.02 26.03 3.34
N THR A 653 10.94 26.56 2.54
CA THR A 653 10.63 27.19 1.24
C THR A 653 10.13 26.19 0.19
N ALA A 654 10.70 25.00 0.15
CA ALA A 654 10.34 23.97 -0.84
C ALA A 654 8.93 23.42 -0.57
N ILE A 655 8.61 23.16 0.70
CA ILE A 655 7.30 22.68 1.12
C ILE A 655 6.25 23.78 0.97
N GLN A 656 6.56 25.03 1.30
CA GLN A 656 5.69 26.18 1.03
C GLN A 656 5.33 26.30 -0.45
N SER A 657 6.32 26.21 -1.33
CA SER A 657 6.11 26.26 -2.78
C SER A 657 5.27 25.06 -3.27
N SER A 658 5.55 23.87 -2.74
CA SER A 658 4.81 22.64 -3.05
C SER A 658 3.33 22.75 -2.66
N LEU A 659 3.02 23.15 -1.43
CA LEU A 659 1.64 23.28 -0.95
C LEU A 659 0.90 24.41 -1.67
N ALA A 660 1.56 25.53 -1.95
CA ALA A 660 0.99 26.62 -2.74
C ALA A 660 0.59 26.15 -4.15
N SER A 661 1.43 25.34 -4.81
CA SER A 661 1.12 24.73 -6.12
C SER A 661 -0.08 23.79 -6.09
N GLN A 662 -0.41 23.24 -4.92
CA GLN A 662 -1.56 22.35 -4.68
C GLN A 662 -2.82 23.13 -4.24
N GLY A 663 -2.75 24.48 -4.22
CA GLY A 663 -3.86 25.37 -3.85
C GLY A 663 -3.98 25.65 -2.35
N LEU A 664 -3.00 25.21 -1.54
CA LEU A 664 -2.96 25.41 -0.09
C LEU A 664 -2.04 26.60 0.26
N THR A 665 -2.56 27.83 0.14
CA THR A 665 -1.77 29.06 0.35
C THR A 665 -1.79 29.59 1.78
N ASN A 666 -2.77 29.17 2.60
CA ASN A 666 -3.00 29.68 3.95
C ASN A 666 -2.54 28.69 5.04
N VAL A 667 -1.51 27.90 4.75
CA VAL A 667 -0.91 26.95 5.69
C VAL A 667 0.27 27.65 6.37
N ASN A 668 0.31 27.62 7.70
CA ASN A 668 1.49 28.06 8.43
C ASN A 668 2.58 26.98 8.36
N ILE A 669 3.73 27.32 7.78
CA ILE A 669 4.85 26.41 7.62
C ILE A 669 6.05 27.00 8.34
N ASN A 670 6.49 26.34 9.39
CA ASN A 670 7.67 26.73 10.15
C ASN A 670 8.32 25.51 10.79
N THR A 671 9.27 25.75 11.69
CA THR A 671 10.13 24.71 12.26
C THR A 671 9.81 24.43 13.73
N TYR A 672 8.73 25.05 14.26
CA TYR A 672 8.42 25.20 15.68
C TYR A 672 7.58 24.06 16.30
N CYS A 673 7.75 22.83 15.83
CA CYS A 673 7.20 21.66 16.52
C CYS A 673 8.17 21.01 17.51
N SER A 674 9.47 21.29 17.35
CA SER A 674 10.52 20.81 18.24
C SER A 674 11.71 21.77 18.22
N PHE A 675 12.28 22.03 19.39
CA PHE A 675 13.48 22.86 19.57
C PHE A 675 14.79 22.07 19.41
N VAL A 676 14.71 20.76 19.23
CA VAL A 676 15.85 19.95 18.77
C VAL A 676 15.77 19.79 17.25
N PRO A 677 16.91 19.76 16.54
CA PRO A 677 16.92 19.46 15.11
C PRO A 677 16.21 18.13 14.81
N GLY A 678 15.60 18.04 13.62
CA GLY A 678 15.07 16.78 13.14
C GLY A 678 16.18 15.77 12.85
N GLY A 679 15.86 14.49 12.99
CA GLY A 679 16.76 13.38 12.66
C GLY A 679 17.92 13.23 13.64
N SER A 680 19.03 12.65 13.18
CA SER A 680 20.24 12.51 13.99
C SER A 680 21.01 13.84 13.99
N TYR A 681 21.32 14.35 15.17
CA TYR A 681 22.14 15.54 15.40
C TYR A 681 23.25 15.22 16.40
N ASN A 682 24.17 16.13 16.67
CA ASN A 682 25.13 16.01 17.77
C ASN A 682 24.89 17.14 18.76
N THR A 683 25.33 16.97 20.01
CA THR A 683 25.13 17.96 21.07
C THR A 683 26.47 18.34 21.70
N ILE A 684 26.77 19.64 21.72
CA ILE A 684 27.84 20.20 22.55
C ILE A 684 27.16 20.81 23.77
N THR A 685 27.50 20.36 24.96
CA THR A 685 26.84 20.77 26.20
C THR A 685 27.84 20.93 27.33
N GLY A 686 27.41 21.49 28.45
CA GLY A 686 28.23 21.65 29.64
C GLY A 686 27.58 22.56 30.67
N LEU A 687 28.18 22.61 31.85
CA LEU A 687 27.85 23.53 32.92
C LEU A 687 28.90 24.63 33.02
N VAL A 688 28.46 25.84 33.32
CA VAL A 688 29.32 26.97 33.64
C VAL A 688 29.18 27.30 35.11
N ARG A 689 30.30 27.28 35.84
CA ARG A 689 30.34 27.55 37.28
C ARG A 689 31.33 28.67 37.62
N PHE A 690 31.08 29.33 38.74
CA PHE A 690 31.90 30.39 39.29
C PHE A 690 32.69 29.85 40.50
N ASP A 691 34.00 29.72 40.32
CA ASP A 691 34.93 29.29 41.36
C ASP A 691 35.34 30.51 42.22
N GLU A 692 34.59 30.73 43.30
CA GLU A 692 34.85 31.84 44.22
C GLU A 692 36.06 31.59 45.13
N ASN A 693 36.31 30.33 45.49
CA ASN A 693 37.31 29.96 46.49
C ASN A 693 38.70 29.63 45.87
N ASN A 694 38.79 29.62 44.53
CA ASN A 694 39.95 29.23 43.72
C ASN A 694 40.41 27.78 43.93
N ASN A 695 39.50 26.83 44.16
CA ASN A 695 39.78 25.41 44.29
C ASN A 695 39.53 24.60 43.00
N GLY A 696 39.12 25.28 41.92
CA GLY A 696 38.64 24.70 40.67
C GLY A 696 37.15 24.34 40.74
N CYS A 697 36.42 24.55 39.65
CA CYS A 697 34.96 24.39 39.64
C CYS A 697 34.49 22.95 39.95
N ASP A 698 34.02 22.76 41.18
CA ASP A 698 33.38 21.55 41.69
C ASP A 698 31.85 21.69 41.76
N THR A 699 31.15 20.64 42.20
CA THR A 699 29.68 20.64 42.22
C THR A 699 29.05 21.60 43.23
N ASN A 700 29.83 22.06 44.22
CA ASN A 700 29.42 23.02 45.24
C ASN A 700 29.59 24.47 44.77
N ASP A 701 30.34 24.70 43.69
CA ASP A 701 30.49 26.03 43.11
C ASP A 701 29.21 26.51 42.44
N GLU A 702 29.00 27.81 42.47
CA GLU A 702 27.75 28.43 42.04
C GLU A 702 27.64 28.45 40.51
N ILE A 703 26.40 28.43 40.00
CA ILE A 703 26.15 28.52 38.55
C ILE A 703 26.46 29.93 38.02
N PHE A 704 27.03 30.01 36.82
CA PHE A 704 27.33 31.28 36.16
C PHE A 704 26.40 31.51 34.97
N GLU A 705 25.35 32.31 35.18
CA GLU A 705 24.23 32.49 34.24
C GLU A 705 24.51 33.56 33.18
N HIS A 706 23.78 33.49 32.05
CA HIS A 706 23.73 34.51 30.99
C HIS A 706 25.08 34.85 30.30
N MET A 707 26.13 34.06 30.51
CA MET A 707 27.38 34.20 29.75
C MET A 707 27.14 33.86 28.28
N LYS A 708 27.65 34.69 27.36
CA LYS A 708 27.60 34.40 25.92
C LYS A 708 28.64 33.33 25.57
N LEU A 709 28.22 32.36 24.75
CA LEU A 709 29.08 31.38 24.11
C LEU A 709 28.94 31.48 22.59
N LYS A 710 30.07 31.53 21.91
CA LYS A 710 30.15 31.52 20.44
C LYS A 710 30.59 30.14 19.97
N ILE A 711 29.91 29.59 18.97
CA ILE A 711 30.32 28.39 18.26
C ILE A 711 30.69 28.75 16.82
N SER A 712 31.78 28.17 16.31
CA SER A 712 32.13 28.30 14.90
C SER A 712 32.64 27.00 14.29
N ASP A 713 32.15 26.71 13.09
CA ASP A 713 32.59 25.65 12.17
C ASP A 713 33.05 26.22 10.81
N GLY A 714 33.26 27.54 10.74
CA GLY A 714 33.34 28.32 9.49
C GLY A 714 32.14 29.25 9.29
N THR A 715 30.99 28.92 9.89
CA THR A 715 29.86 29.83 10.15
C THR A 715 29.89 30.23 11.62
N THR A 716 29.30 31.36 12.02
CA THR A 716 29.23 31.79 13.43
C THR A 716 27.81 31.62 13.98
N GLY A 717 27.69 30.89 15.10
CA GLY A 717 26.47 30.78 15.89
C GLY A 717 26.72 31.17 17.34
N GLU A 718 25.68 31.57 18.07
CA GLU A 718 25.80 32.02 19.46
C GLU A 718 24.64 31.51 20.33
N THR A 719 24.92 31.28 21.61
CA THR A 719 23.92 31.00 22.64
C THR A 719 24.33 31.65 23.97
N PHE A 720 23.44 31.58 24.97
CA PHE A 720 23.70 32.07 26.32
C PHE A 720 23.53 30.95 27.34
N VAL A 721 24.35 30.99 28.38
CA VAL A 721 24.22 30.06 29.51
C VAL A 721 22.88 30.30 30.21
N LYS A 722 22.13 29.21 30.42
CA LYS A 722 20.80 29.23 31.04
C LYS A 722 20.90 29.49 32.54
N ASN A 723 19.76 29.83 33.17
CA ASN A 723 19.66 30.08 34.62
C ASN A 723 19.92 28.84 35.50
N ASN A 724 20.20 27.68 34.90
CA ASN A 724 20.66 26.48 35.60
C ASN A 724 22.14 26.19 35.36
N GLY A 725 22.88 27.16 34.80
CA GLY A 725 24.29 27.03 34.44
C GLY A 725 24.55 26.22 33.17
N LYS A 726 23.53 25.64 32.53
CA LYS A 726 23.71 24.76 31.36
C LYS A 726 23.75 25.56 30.06
N TYR A 727 24.58 25.11 29.11
CA TYR A 727 24.49 25.51 27.72
C TYR A 727 24.32 24.30 26.79
N ASP A 728 23.73 24.51 25.62
CA ASP A 728 23.53 23.46 24.62
C ASP A 728 23.72 24.06 23.22
N PHE A 729 24.51 23.41 22.37
CA PHE A 729 24.53 23.61 20.92
C PHE A 729 24.15 22.31 20.24
N TYR A 730 23.16 22.35 19.36
CA TYR A 730 22.86 21.23 18.48
C TYR A 730 23.58 21.45 17.14
N THR A 731 24.40 20.48 16.75
CA THR A 731 25.27 20.58 15.57
C THR A 731 25.18 19.33 14.70
N GLN A 732 25.81 19.36 13.54
CA GLN A 732 25.96 18.20 12.65
C GLN A 732 27.41 17.66 12.75
N ALA A 733 27.85 16.86 11.80
CA ALA A 733 29.22 16.41 11.65
C ALA A 733 30.09 17.59 11.22
N GLY A 734 31.28 17.70 11.78
CA GLY A 734 32.14 18.85 11.56
C GLY A 734 33.07 19.09 12.73
N ASN A 735 33.91 20.11 12.56
CA ASN A 735 34.82 20.58 13.59
C ASN A 735 34.26 21.89 14.14
N PHE A 736 34.06 21.94 15.45
CA PHE A 736 33.46 23.07 16.14
C PHE A 736 34.45 23.63 17.13
N THR A 737 34.59 24.95 17.13
CA THR A 737 35.31 25.69 18.16
C THR A 737 34.31 26.52 18.94
N VAL A 738 34.27 26.33 20.26
CA VAL A 738 33.43 27.10 21.17
C VAL A 738 34.30 28.05 21.97
N THR A 739 33.94 29.33 21.98
CA THR A 739 34.65 30.40 22.69
C THR A 739 33.71 31.05 23.67
N ALA A 740 34.13 31.16 24.93
CA ALA A 740 33.41 31.90 25.95
C ALA A 740 33.67 33.40 25.84
N GLU A 741 32.61 34.20 25.91
CA GLU A 741 32.68 35.66 25.81
C GLU A 741 31.88 36.29 26.95
N PRO A 742 32.44 36.35 28.18
CA PRO A 742 31.80 37.05 29.28
C PRO A 742 31.63 38.54 28.93
N GLU A 743 30.45 39.11 29.27
CA GLU A 743 30.10 40.52 29.04
C GLU A 743 31.19 41.53 29.47
N ASN A 744 31.87 41.28 30.61
CA ASN A 744 32.99 42.06 31.12
C ASN A 744 34.29 41.23 31.13
N PRO A 745 34.95 41.02 29.98
CA PRO A 745 36.06 40.07 29.86
C PRO A 745 37.30 40.48 30.67
N ALA A 746 37.43 41.75 31.05
CA ALA A 746 38.50 42.18 31.94
C ALA A 746 38.35 41.67 33.38
N LEU A 747 37.11 41.41 33.84
CA LEU A 747 36.80 41.08 35.23
C LEU A 747 36.82 39.57 35.52
N PHE A 748 36.87 38.73 34.49
CA PHE A 748 36.75 37.28 34.61
C PHE A 748 37.75 36.56 33.71
N THR A 749 38.24 35.42 34.19
CA THR A 749 39.00 34.45 33.40
C THR A 749 38.18 33.18 33.30
N VAL A 750 37.95 32.69 32.08
CA VAL A 750 37.21 31.45 31.81
C VAL A 750 38.20 30.36 31.42
N THR A 751 38.07 29.17 32.02
CA THR A 751 38.95 28.01 31.78
C THR A 751 38.12 26.77 31.41
N PRO A 752 38.32 26.18 30.21
CA PRO A 752 39.05 26.76 29.08
C PRO A 752 38.29 27.96 28.47
N ALA A 753 39.01 29.01 28.05
CA ALA A 753 38.38 30.16 27.37
C ALA A 753 37.84 29.78 25.98
N THR A 754 38.50 28.82 25.33
CA THR A 754 38.10 28.23 24.06
C THR A 754 38.39 26.74 24.11
N PHE A 755 37.49 25.93 23.56
CA PHE A 755 37.71 24.51 23.34
C PHE A 755 37.20 24.11 21.95
N SER A 756 37.75 23.02 21.41
CA SER A 756 37.32 22.48 20.13
C SER A 756 36.87 21.04 20.28
N THR A 757 35.91 20.65 19.47
CA THR A 757 35.43 19.27 19.37
C THR A 757 35.13 18.95 17.91
N SER A 758 35.14 17.67 17.57
CA SER A 758 34.84 17.19 16.23
C SER A 758 33.86 16.04 16.30
N PHE A 759 32.82 16.09 15.47
CA PHE A 759 31.92 14.97 15.28
C PHE A 759 32.15 14.34 13.89
N PRO A 760 32.49 13.04 13.81
CA PRO A 760 32.77 12.38 12.54
C PRO A 760 31.50 12.06 11.72
N ASN A 761 30.33 12.05 12.37
CA ASN A 761 29.05 11.70 11.77
C ASN A 761 27.88 12.32 12.56
N ASN A 762 26.67 12.23 12.00
CA ASN A 762 25.42 12.66 12.63
C ASN A 762 24.77 11.46 13.32
N ASN A 763 25.08 11.21 14.59
CA ASN A 763 24.62 10.00 15.29
C ASN A 763 24.31 10.22 16.78
N ASN A 764 23.70 11.36 17.13
CA ASN A 764 23.33 11.68 18.51
C ASN A 764 24.52 11.65 19.47
N ASN A 765 25.72 11.98 18.96
CA ASN A 765 26.92 12.06 19.78
C ASN A 765 26.82 13.28 20.70
N ILE A 766 27.32 13.13 21.93
CA ILE A 766 27.33 14.21 22.92
C ILE A 766 28.77 14.50 23.31
N PHE A 767 29.18 15.76 23.20
CA PHE A 767 30.43 16.27 23.76
C PHE A 767 30.09 17.18 24.93
N THR A 768 30.57 16.83 26.12
CA THR A 768 30.34 17.62 27.34
C THR A 768 31.63 18.31 27.75
N GLN A 769 31.60 19.62 27.93
CA GLN A 769 32.72 20.41 28.42
C GLN A 769 32.23 21.43 29.44
N ASP A 770 32.61 21.25 30.70
CA ASP A 770 32.30 22.26 31.71
C ASP A 770 33.27 23.45 31.59
N LEU A 771 32.78 24.65 31.90
CA LEU A 771 33.54 25.89 31.87
C LEU A 771 33.64 26.44 33.29
N CYS A 772 34.86 26.76 33.71
CA CYS A 772 35.11 27.34 35.01
C CYS A 772 35.43 28.82 34.92
N VAL A 773 34.72 29.65 35.67
CA VAL A 773 34.88 31.10 35.69
C VAL A 773 35.51 31.51 37.02
N THR A 774 36.66 32.19 36.94
CA THR A 774 37.36 32.79 38.10
C THR A 774 37.39 34.31 37.96
N LYS A 775 37.38 35.05 39.08
CA LYS A 775 37.44 36.52 39.05
C LYS A 775 38.86 37.07 38.92
N ASN A 776 39.00 38.17 38.17
CA ASN A 776 40.24 38.95 38.06
C ASN A 776 40.18 40.17 38.97
N GLY A 777 40.90 40.13 40.09
CA GLY A 777 40.83 41.18 41.11
C GLY A 777 39.44 41.28 41.76
N ASN A 778 39.15 42.43 42.37
CA ASN A 778 37.83 42.74 42.90
C ASN A 778 37.32 44.04 42.26
N ALA A 779 36.14 43.99 41.66
CA ALA A 779 35.44 45.12 41.08
C ALA A 779 33.96 45.00 41.39
N ASN A 780 33.39 46.07 41.94
CA ASN A 780 31.96 46.18 42.21
C ASN A 780 31.31 46.87 41.00
N ASP A 781 30.14 46.41 40.56
CA ASP A 781 29.37 47.05 39.48
C ASP A 781 27.93 46.57 39.59
N LEU A 782 26.97 47.48 39.73
CA LEU A 782 25.55 47.15 39.72
C LEU A 782 24.80 47.94 38.64
N GLU A 783 23.87 47.29 37.96
CA GLU A 783 22.98 47.90 36.98
C GLU A 783 21.55 47.80 37.46
N VAL A 784 20.74 48.85 37.26
CA VAL A 784 19.30 48.83 37.48
C VAL A 784 18.57 49.25 36.21
N LEU A 785 17.38 48.71 35.99
CA LEU A 785 16.59 48.98 34.81
C LEU A 785 15.08 48.83 35.09
N ILE A 786 14.28 49.56 34.32
CA ILE A 786 12.82 49.56 34.39
C ILE A 786 12.27 49.07 33.06
N ALA A 787 11.34 48.13 33.12
CA ALA A 787 10.65 47.57 31.96
C ALA A 787 9.12 47.63 32.15
N PRO A 788 8.35 48.23 31.23
CA PRO A 788 6.89 48.12 31.24
C PRO A 788 6.47 46.71 30.81
N LEU A 789 5.52 46.10 31.52
CA LEU A 789 4.92 44.80 31.15
C LEU A 789 3.53 44.95 30.54
N THR A 790 2.86 46.05 30.82
CA THR A 790 1.60 46.42 30.18
C THR A 790 1.60 47.91 29.84
N ASN A 791 0.70 48.29 28.95
CA ASN A 791 0.48 49.69 28.60
C ASN A 791 -0.11 50.48 29.78
N ALA A 792 0.29 51.75 29.91
CA ALA A 792 -0.33 52.69 30.84
C ALA A 792 -1.64 53.24 30.26
N VAL A 793 -2.78 52.63 30.63
CA VAL A 793 -4.12 53.02 30.17
C VAL A 793 -4.90 53.66 31.32
N PRO A 794 -5.50 54.85 31.15
CA PRO A 794 -6.28 55.51 32.20
C PRO A 794 -7.38 54.62 32.78
N GLY A 795 -7.39 54.45 34.11
CA GLY A 795 -8.40 53.67 34.85
C GLY A 795 -8.10 52.17 34.98
N PHE A 796 -6.97 51.71 34.44
CA PHE A 796 -6.56 50.30 34.48
C PHE A 796 -5.23 50.12 35.21
N ASP A 797 -4.95 48.88 35.62
CA ASP A 797 -3.68 48.50 36.22
C ASP A 797 -2.58 48.40 35.14
N ALA A 798 -1.50 49.15 35.34
CA ALA A 798 -0.26 49.07 34.59
C ALA A 798 0.78 48.29 35.41
N LYS A 799 1.45 47.35 34.77
CA LYS A 799 2.47 46.49 35.37
C LYS A 799 3.85 46.89 34.87
N TYR A 800 4.81 46.92 35.78
CA TYR A 800 6.21 47.23 35.49
C TYR A 800 7.10 46.20 36.18
N LYS A 801 8.29 46.02 35.63
CA LYS A 801 9.34 45.18 36.19
C LYS A 801 10.56 46.04 36.44
N VAL A 802 10.99 46.14 37.69
CA VAL A 802 12.28 46.73 38.03
C VAL A 802 13.27 45.60 38.23
N MET A 803 14.41 45.68 37.56
CA MET A 803 15.45 44.65 37.64
C MET A 803 16.76 45.28 38.07
N TRP A 804 17.55 44.50 38.78
CA TRP A 804 18.91 44.87 39.13
C TRP A 804 19.83 43.67 38.98
N ARG A 805 21.06 43.96 38.55
CA ARG A 805 22.03 42.96 38.15
C ARG A 805 23.40 43.33 38.69
N ASN A 806 24.16 42.32 39.11
CA ASN A 806 25.55 42.49 39.47
C ASN A 806 26.43 42.22 38.24
N LYS A 807 27.06 43.27 37.72
CA LYS A 807 28.00 43.23 36.60
C LYS A 807 29.46 43.13 37.06
N GLY A 808 29.69 43.27 38.36
CA GLY A 808 30.96 43.13 39.02
C GLY A 808 31.29 41.67 39.31
N ASN A 809 32.42 41.44 39.97
CA ASN A 809 32.95 40.11 40.28
C ASN A 809 33.02 39.80 41.78
N THR A 810 32.34 40.59 42.60
CA THR A 810 32.17 40.39 44.05
C THR A 810 30.70 40.16 44.39
N ILE A 811 30.41 39.57 45.54
CA ILE A 811 29.03 39.44 46.04
C ILE A 811 28.59 40.80 46.62
N LEU A 812 27.46 41.33 46.15
CA LEU A 812 26.96 42.65 46.54
C LEU A 812 25.59 42.57 47.21
N SER A 813 25.35 43.48 48.16
CA SER A 813 24.07 43.65 48.85
C SER A 813 23.74 45.14 48.87
N GLY A 814 22.46 45.48 48.81
CA GLY A 814 22.06 46.88 48.69
C GLY A 814 20.56 47.04 48.64
N ASN A 815 20.13 48.20 48.16
CA ASN A 815 18.73 48.47 47.90
C ASN A 815 18.53 49.15 46.55
N VAL A 816 17.41 48.85 45.91
CA VAL A 816 16.87 49.56 44.75
C VAL A 816 15.71 50.41 45.23
N THR A 817 15.72 51.69 44.87
CA THR A 817 14.62 52.62 45.09
C THR A 817 13.97 52.95 43.75
N PHE A 818 12.72 52.54 43.58
CA PHE A 818 11.87 52.85 42.42
C PHE A 818 10.94 54.01 42.77
N THR A 819 11.08 55.12 42.04
CA THR A 819 10.26 56.33 42.18
C THR A 819 9.27 56.41 41.04
N PHE A 820 7.99 56.62 41.35
CA PHE A 820 6.90 56.72 40.36
C PHE A 820 6.15 58.05 40.46
N ASN A 821 5.33 58.35 39.44
CA ASN A 821 4.54 59.57 39.40
C ASN A 821 3.23 59.43 40.22
N ALA A 822 3.32 59.53 41.54
CA ALA A 822 2.16 59.44 42.45
C ALA A 822 1.06 60.50 42.22
N SER A 823 1.30 61.51 41.38
CA SER A 823 0.23 62.43 40.97
C SER A 823 -0.70 61.80 39.93
N LYS A 824 -0.26 60.80 39.16
CA LYS A 824 -1.01 60.24 38.03
C LYS A 824 -1.35 58.75 38.18
N MET A 825 -0.85 58.11 39.23
CA MET A 825 -1.05 56.68 39.47
C MET A 825 -0.91 56.34 40.95
N ASP A 826 -1.57 55.25 41.34
CA ASP A 826 -1.54 54.70 42.69
C ASP A 826 -0.78 53.36 42.72
N PHE A 827 0.03 53.13 43.75
CA PHE A 827 0.66 51.83 43.98
C PHE A 827 -0.41 50.81 44.41
N VAL A 828 -0.49 49.67 43.71
CA VAL A 828 -1.41 48.58 44.03
C VAL A 828 -0.69 47.47 44.79
N SER A 829 0.34 46.89 44.18
CA SER A 829 1.10 45.80 44.78
C SER A 829 2.48 45.65 44.16
N SER A 830 3.35 44.88 44.82
CA SER A 830 4.63 44.44 44.26
C SER A 830 5.05 43.12 44.89
N VAL A 831 5.87 42.35 44.18
CA VAL A 831 6.49 41.14 44.72
C VAL A 831 7.66 41.54 45.63
N LEU A 832 7.53 41.29 46.94
CA LEU A 832 8.59 41.49 47.95
C LEU A 832 9.13 42.94 48.12
N PRO A 833 8.30 44.00 48.21
CA PRO A 833 8.80 45.32 48.56
C PRO A 833 9.30 45.32 50.01
N SER A 834 10.49 45.88 50.24
CA SER A 834 11.04 46.06 51.59
C SER A 834 10.42 47.26 52.32
N ALA A 835 10.03 48.29 51.57
CA ALA A 835 9.24 49.41 52.07
C ALA A 835 8.50 50.09 50.92
N VAL A 836 7.33 50.67 51.22
CA VAL A 836 6.59 51.57 50.33
C VAL A 836 6.31 52.85 51.12
N SER A 837 6.75 54.00 50.61
CA SER A 837 6.57 55.29 51.29
C SER A 837 6.33 56.39 50.27
N GLY A 838 5.11 56.94 50.25
CA GLY A 838 4.71 57.97 49.30
C GLY A 838 4.84 57.50 47.86
N ASN A 839 5.73 58.14 47.09
CA ASN A 839 5.98 57.86 45.68
C ASN A 839 7.17 56.93 45.42
N GLN A 840 7.65 56.21 46.45
CA GLN A 840 8.83 55.34 46.37
C GLN A 840 8.51 53.92 46.85
N VAL A 841 9.04 52.94 46.11
CA VAL A 841 9.05 51.51 46.44
C VAL A 841 10.52 51.08 46.57
N THR A 842 10.91 50.55 47.73
CA THR A 842 12.29 50.14 48.01
C THR A 842 12.39 48.61 48.10
N PHE A 843 13.41 48.04 47.45
CA PHE A 843 13.73 46.61 47.45
C PHE A 843 15.13 46.41 48.02
N ASN A 844 15.24 45.77 49.19
CA ASN A 844 16.51 45.33 49.73
C ASN A 844 16.88 43.98 49.13
N PHE A 845 18.12 43.84 48.67
CA PHE A 845 18.67 42.57 48.21
C PHE A 845 19.96 42.27 48.96
N ALA A 846 20.20 40.97 49.19
CA ALA A 846 21.40 40.48 49.85
C ALA A 846 22.03 39.38 49.00
N ASN A 847 23.35 39.29 49.06
CA ASN A 847 24.15 38.25 48.42
C ASN A 847 23.91 38.10 46.91
N LEU A 848 23.73 39.22 46.19
CA LEU A 848 23.63 39.22 44.74
C LEU A 848 25.00 38.87 44.16
N LYS A 849 25.12 37.64 43.68
CA LYS A 849 26.35 37.07 43.14
C LYS A 849 26.74 37.74 41.81
N PRO A 850 28.03 37.67 41.40
CA PRO A 850 28.45 38.08 40.06
C PRO A 850 27.54 37.49 38.98
N TYR A 851 27.14 38.31 38.00
CA TYR A 851 26.25 37.97 36.88
C TYR A 851 24.80 37.61 37.22
N ALA A 852 24.49 37.35 38.49
CA ALA A 852 23.13 37.16 38.92
C ALA A 852 22.33 38.44 38.70
N ASN A 853 21.12 38.27 38.17
CA ASN A 853 20.11 39.32 38.13
C ASN A 853 18.88 38.87 38.90
N THR A 854 18.15 39.86 39.40
CA THR A 854 16.85 39.64 40.00
C THR A 854 15.93 40.78 39.64
N ALA A 855 14.64 40.57 39.83
CA ALA A 855 13.62 41.51 39.43
C ALA A 855 12.41 41.45 40.34
N SER A 856 11.68 42.55 40.43
CA SER A 856 10.37 42.60 41.07
C SER A 856 9.34 43.19 40.11
N GLU A 857 8.17 42.54 40.04
CA GLU A 857 7.00 43.10 39.39
C GLU A 857 6.29 44.08 40.33
N ILE A 858 5.87 45.21 39.78
CA ILE A 858 5.15 46.28 40.45
C ILE A 858 3.89 46.58 39.65
N ILE A 859 2.76 46.66 40.34
CA ILE A 859 1.44 46.98 39.77
C ILE A 859 1.01 48.36 40.28
N PHE A 860 0.63 49.23 39.35
CA PHE A 860 0.07 50.54 39.63
C PHE A 860 -1.29 50.69 38.96
N ASN A 861 -2.25 51.32 39.62
CA ASN A 861 -3.49 51.74 38.97
C ASN A 861 -3.27 53.13 38.37
N ILE A 862 -3.45 53.27 37.05
CA ILE A 862 -3.34 54.57 36.40
C ILE A 862 -4.63 55.34 36.64
N HIS A 863 -4.55 56.58 37.13
CA HIS A 863 -5.75 57.35 37.46
C HIS A 863 -6.71 57.46 36.26
N PRO A 864 -8.00 57.18 36.42
CA PRO A 864 -8.96 57.34 35.34
C PRO A 864 -9.10 58.81 34.93
N PRO A 865 -9.61 59.11 33.72
CA PRO A 865 -9.87 60.47 33.28
C PRO A 865 -10.89 61.20 34.18
N THR A 866 -11.66 60.45 34.97
CA THR A 866 -12.63 60.93 35.96
C THR A 866 -12.04 61.19 37.34
N HIS A 867 -10.74 60.95 37.56
CA HIS A 867 -10.10 61.17 38.85
C HIS A 867 -10.19 62.65 39.26
N PRO A 868 -10.65 62.97 40.49
CA PRO A 868 -11.19 64.29 40.82
C PRO A 868 -10.16 65.42 40.90
N THR A 869 -8.87 65.10 41.05
CA THR A 869 -7.81 66.11 41.25
C THR A 869 -6.65 65.96 40.26
N ASN A 870 -6.28 64.73 39.91
CA ASN A 870 -5.16 64.45 39.01
C ASN A 870 -5.48 63.31 38.01
N PRO A 871 -6.33 63.53 37.01
CA PRO A 871 -6.62 62.54 35.99
C PRO A 871 -5.40 62.28 35.10
N ALA A 872 -5.14 61.03 34.74
CA ALA A 872 -4.21 60.70 33.67
C ALA A 872 -4.98 60.67 32.33
N ASN A 873 -4.46 61.39 31.33
CA ASN A 873 -5.05 61.45 29.99
C ASN A 873 -4.11 60.82 28.96
N ALA A 874 -4.66 60.33 27.86
CA ALA A 874 -3.84 59.91 26.73
C ALA A 874 -2.91 61.03 26.26
N GLY A 875 -1.63 60.73 26.09
CA GLY A 875 -0.55 61.67 25.79
C GLY A 875 0.22 62.18 27.02
N ASP A 876 -0.27 61.96 28.25
CA ASP A 876 0.49 62.29 29.47
C ASP A 876 1.78 61.45 29.54
N GLN A 877 2.85 62.02 30.08
CA GLN A 877 4.13 61.32 30.30
C GLN A 877 4.27 60.88 31.77
N LEU A 878 4.31 59.57 32.01
CA LEU A 878 4.64 58.99 33.30
C LEU A 878 6.15 58.85 33.41
N SER A 879 6.73 59.57 34.37
CA SER A 879 8.17 59.51 34.66
C SER A 879 8.43 58.53 35.80
N PHE A 880 9.39 57.65 35.58
CA PHE A 880 9.89 56.67 36.54
C PHE A 880 11.40 56.80 36.68
N MET A 881 11.89 56.56 37.88
CA MET A 881 13.32 56.50 38.16
C MET A 881 13.62 55.32 39.08
N ALA A 882 14.50 54.42 38.66
CA ALA A 882 15.07 53.41 39.53
C ALA A 882 16.51 53.83 39.86
N SER A 883 16.89 53.68 41.12
CA SER A 883 18.22 54.03 41.60
C SER A 883 18.72 52.99 42.59
N LEU A 884 19.98 52.59 42.43
CA LEU A 884 20.69 51.77 43.39
C LEU A 884 21.31 52.66 44.47
N GLY A 885 21.31 52.18 45.72
CA GLY A 885 22.07 52.82 46.80
C GLY A 885 23.57 52.88 46.47
N ALA A 886 24.28 53.86 47.04
CA ALA A 886 25.71 54.04 46.75
C ALA A 886 26.53 52.77 47.04
N VAL A 887 27.20 52.24 46.01
CA VAL A 887 28.09 51.08 46.10
C VAL A 887 29.55 51.56 46.12
N PRO A 888 30.30 51.36 47.21
CA PRO A 888 31.70 51.74 47.26
C PRO A 888 32.53 50.98 46.22
N GLY A 889 33.34 51.70 45.43
CA GLY A 889 34.20 51.07 44.42
C GLY A 889 33.46 50.54 43.19
N ASP A 890 32.24 51.03 42.95
CA ASP A 890 31.50 50.79 41.70
C ASP A 890 32.24 51.36 40.49
N ILE A 891 32.47 50.53 39.47
CA ILE A 891 33.28 50.87 38.31
C ILE A 891 32.50 51.59 37.21
N ASN A 892 31.17 51.50 37.19
CA ASN A 892 30.32 52.22 36.25
C ASN A 892 29.10 52.89 36.92
N PRO A 893 29.29 53.95 37.73
CA PRO A 893 28.17 54.55 38.46
C PRO A 893 27.01 55.11 37.62
N ALA A 894 27.15 55.19 36.29
CA ALA A 894 26.12 55.69 35.38
C ALA A 894 24.95 54.70 35.19
N ASP A 895 25.15 53.39 35.32
CA ASP A 895 24.09 52.37 35.18
C ASP A 895 23.41 52.01 36.51
N ASN A 896 23.85 52.63 37.60
CA ASN A 896 23.18 52.60 38.91
C ASN A 896 21.87 53.39 38.96
N THR A 897 21.54 54.16 37.91
CA THR A 897 20.27 54.88 37.79
C THR A 897 19.66 54.68 36.42
N PHE A 898 18.35 54.45 36.38
CA PHE A 898 17.60 54.31 35.13
C PHE A 898 16.35 55.18 35.16
N ASN A 899 16.24 56.06 34.17
CA ASN A 899 15.07 56.91 33.98
C ASN A 899 14.24 56.35 32.83
N TYR A 900 12.95 56.14 33.08
CA TYR A 900 12.02 55.65 32.07
C TYR A 900 10.84 56.63 31.94
N GLN A 901 10.44 56.92 30.71
CA GLN A 901 9.25 57.71 30.40
C GLN A 901 8.28 56.86 29.59
N GLN A 902 7.06 56.71 30.08
CA GLN A 902 5.98 56.04 29.37
C GLN A 902 4.88 57.04 29.03
N THR A 903 4.47 57.05 27.76
CA THR A 903 3.28 57.78 27.34
C THR A 903 2.04 57.02 27.77
N VAL A 904 1.09 57.69 28.40
CA VAL A 904 -0.26 57.16 28.66
C VAL A 904 -0.99 57.04 27.33
N ILE A 905 -1.52 55.87 27.01
CA ILE A 905 -2.20 55.60 25.74
C ILE A 905 -3.58 55.00 25.95
N ASN A 906 -4.39 54.98 24.90
CA ASN A 906 -5.66 54.23 24.87
C ASN A 906 -5.42 52.81 24.38
N SER A 907 -6.41 51.91 24.57
CA SER A 907 -6.35 50.48 24.24
C SER A 907 -5.56 50.19 22.95
N PHE A 908 -4.45 49.47 23.10
CA PHE A 908 -3.58 49.00 22.02
C PHE A 908 -3.19 47.53 22.26
N ASP A 909 -2.63 46.86 21.25
CA ASP A 909 -2.27 45.42 21.29
C ASP A 909 -1.29 45.12 22.45
N PRO A 910 -1.58 44.14 23.33
CA PRO A 910 -0.70 43.73 24.42
C PRO A 910 0.56 42.98 23.97
N ASN A 911 0.66 42.58 22.69
CA ASN A 911 1.86 42.02 22.11
C ASN A 911 2.66 43.13 21.42
N ASP A 912 3.72 43.61 22.08
CA ASP A 912 4.46 44.79 21.65
C ASP A 912 5.98 44.66 21.82
N ILE A 913 6.71 45.55 21.15
CA ILE A 913 8.14 45.74 21.33
C ILE A 913 8.42 47.23 21.57
N VAL A 914 9.22 47.52 22.59
CA VAL A 914 9.48 48.88 23.05
C VAL A 914 10.97 49.12 23.25
N CYS A 915 11.47 50.23 22.70
CA CYS A 915 12.79 50.77 23.05
C CYS A 915 12.70 51.54 24.38
N LEU A 916 13.42 51.09 25.40
CA LEU A 916 13.32 51.67 26.74
C LEU A 916 13.97 53.04 26.88
N HIS A 917 14.73 53.49 25.87
CA HIS A 917 15.28 54.86 25.80
C HIS A 917 14.30 55.86 25.15
N GLY A 918 13.10 55.42 24.79
CA GLY A 918 12.07 56.23 24.16
C GLY A 918 12.21 56.36 22.64
N ASN A 919 11.24 57.05 22.04
CA ASN A 919 11.13 57.17 20.57
C ASN A 919 12.14 58.17 19.96
N THR A 920 12.93 58.85 20.79
CA THR A 920 13.99 59.77 20.36
C THR A 920 15.16 59.69 21.32
N ILE A 921 16.35 59.39 20.79
CA ILE A 921 17.60 59.31 21.55
C ILE A 921 18.57 60.41 21.12
N PRO A 922 19.41 60.94 22.01
CA PRO A 922 20.42 61.92 21.62
C PRO A 922 21.49 61.27 20.71
N ALA A 923 22.11 62.06 19.83
CA ALA A 923 23.19 61.59 18.95
C ALA A 923 24.37 60.94 19.71
N ALA A 924 24.56 61.26 21.00
CA ALA A 924 25.53 60.60 21.86
C ALA A 924 25.26 59.10 22.10
N MET A 925 24.06 58.59 21.77
CA MET A 925 23.71 57.17 21.88
C MET A 925 24.09 56.35 20.65
N ILE A 926 24.65 56.97 19.59
CA ILE A 926 25.20 56.24 18.43
C ILE A 926 26.40 55.41 18.89
N GLY A 927 26.41 54.11 18.57
CA GLY A 927 27.43 53.15 19.01
C GLY A 927 27.23 52.63 20.43
N ASN A 928 26.26 53.15 21.18
CA ASN A 928 25.96 52.75 22.56
C ASN A 928 24.78 51.76 22.63
N TYR A 929 24.63 51.12 23.80
CA TYR A 929 23.59 50.13 24.04
C TYR A 929 22.19 50.75 24.08
N LEU A 930 21.28 50.13 23.34
CA LEU A 930 19.84 50.35 23.41
C LEU A 930 19.16 49.11 24.00
N HIS A 931 18.24 49.33 24.94
CA HIS A 931 17.50 48.29 25.63
C HIS A 931 16.12 48.13 24.99
N TYR A 932 15.72 46.88 24.74
CA TYR A 932 14.44 46.53 24.17
C TYR A 932 13.74 45.50 25.03
N ILE A 933 12.43 45.67 25.21
CA ILE A 933 11.55 44.65 25.76
C ILE A 933 10.56 44.20 24.68
N VAL A 934 10.38 42.89 24.55
CA VAL A 934 9.30 42.27 23.79
C VAL A 934 8.29 41.74 24.81
N ASN A 935 7.08 42.28 24.82
CA ASN A 935 5.98 41.78 25.64
C ASN A 935 5.03 40.92 24.81
N PHE A 936 4.46 39.91 25.44
CA PHE A 936 3.50 39.02 24.80
C PHE A 936 2.43 38.55 25.77
N GLU A 937 1.21 38.37 25.26
CA GLU A 937 0.04 37.86 25.99
C GLU A 937 -0.60 36.70 25.23
N ASN A 938 -0.88 35.61 25.94
CA ASN A 938 -1.68 34.53 25.38
C ASN A 938 -3.17 34.90 25.38
N SER A 939 -3.63 35.50 24.29
CA SER A 939 -5.05 35.83 24.05
C SER A 939 -5.92 34.62 23.68
N GLY A 940 -5.34 33.42 23.60
CA GLY A 940 -6.03 32.16 23.34
C GLY A 940 -6.84 31.66 24.54
N THR A 941 -7.63 30.60 24.33
CA THR A 941 -8.52 30.02 25.37
C THR A 941 -7.90 28.87 26.15
N ALA A 942 -6.66 28.48 25.83
CA ALA A 942 -5.92 27.39 26.47
C ALA A 942 -4.48 27.81 26.78
N PRO A 943 -3.79 27.18 27.75
CA PRO A 943 -2.40 27.49 28.05
C PRO A 943 -1.47 27.22 26.85
N ALA A 944 -0.61 28.17 26.51
CA ALA A 944 0.42 28.00 25.50
C ALA A 944 1.60 27.23 26.08
N THR A 945 1.91 26.06 25.51
CA THR A 945 2.96 25.19 26.04
C THR A 945 4.34 25.66 25.60
N ASN A 946 4.46 26.09 24.34
CA ASN A 946 5.70 26.55 23.72
C ASN A 946 5.51 27.96 23.17
N ILE A 947 6.50 28.83 23.40
CA ILE A 947 6.49 30.21 22.91
C ILE A 947 7.82 30.50 22.21
N VAL A 948 7.77 31.08 21.02
CA VAL A 948 8.96 31.55 20.28
C VAL A 948 8.77 33.02 19.94
N ALA A 949 9.71 33.87 20.36
CA ALA A 949 9.82 35.22 19.85
C ALA A 949 11.00 35.29 18.87
N GLU A 950 10.69 35.58 17.61
CA GLU A 950 11.63 35.73 16.51
C GLU A 950 11.84 37.21 16.19
N MET A 951 13.09 37.62 15.97
CA MET A 951 13.42 38.97 15.48
C MET A 951 14.45 38.87 14.36
N ASP A 952 14.20 39.58 13.26
CA ASP A 952 15.18 39.85 12.21
C ASP A 952 15.83 41.21 12.47
N ILE A 953 17.14 41.22 12.75
CA ILE A 953 17.89 42.43 13.12
C ILE A 953 18.52 43.04 11.88
N ASP A 954 18.22 44.30 11.58
CA ASP A 954 18.87 45.00 10.47
C ASP A 954 20.34 45.30 10.81
N PRO A 955 21.32 44.76 10.06
CA PRO A 955 22.74 45.00 10.31
C PRO A 955 23.20 46.43 10.00
N ALA A 956 22.37 47.25 9.33
CA ALA A 956 22.59 48.67 9.12
C ALA A 956 22.29 49.49 10.39
N ASP A 957 21.29 49.08 11.15
CA ASP A 957 20.82 49.77 12.36
C ASP A 957 21.56 49.30 13.61
N PHE A 958 21.85 48.01 13.72
CA PHE A 958 22.39 47.41 14.92
C PHE A 958 23.64 46.55 14.66
N ASP A 959 24.46 46.42 15.69
CA ASP A 959 25.51 45.41 15.76
C ASP A 959 25.00 44.18 16.52
N ILE A 960 24.51 43.17 15.80
CA ILE A 960 23.96 41.95 16.41
C ILE A 960 24.99 41.19 17.28
N SER A 961 26.29 41.33 16.99
CA SER A 961 27.34 40.68 17.80
C SER A 961 27.37 41.21 19.25
N SER A 962 26.89 42.42 19.45
CA SER A 962 26.78 43.06 20.77
C SER A 962 25.54 42.65 21.56
N LEU A 963 24.62 41.87 20.97
CA LEU A 963 23.37 41.46 21.62
C LEU A 963 23.66 40.71 22.93
N GLN A 964 22.96 41.10 24.00
CA GLN A 964 23.02 40.47 25.31
C GLN A 964 21.60 40.27 25.85
N LEU A 965 21.24 39.02 26.17
CA LEU A 965 20.01 38.72 26.90
C LEU A 965 20.15 39.21 28.35
N GLN A 966 19.25 40.09 28.79
CA GLN A 966 19.29 40.64 30.15
C GLN A 966 18.39 39.85 31.09
N ASN A 967 17.17 39.52 30.66
CA ASN A 967 16.20 38.75 31.44
C ASN A 967 15.13 38.14 30.52
N ALA A 968 14.51 37.04 30.96
CA ALA A 968 13.32 36.49 30.34
C ALA A 968 12.33 36.05 31.42
N SER A 969 11.04 36.19 31.12
CA SER A 969 9.94 35.76 32.00
C SER A 969 9.91 34.24 32.26
N HIS A 970 10.40 33.45 31.31
CA HIS A 970 10.52 31.99 31.39
C HIS A 970 11.93 31.58 30.97
N LEU A 971 12.32 30.35 31.30
CA LEU A 971 13.58 29.74 30.83
C LEU A 971 13.63 29.78 29.30
N ALA A 972 14.49 30.65 28.76
CA ALA A 972 14.65 30.87 27.34
C ALA A 972 15.92 30.19 26.83
N TYR A 973 15.79 29.47 25.71
CA TYR A 973 16.90 29.05 24.88
C TYR A 973 17.04 30.06 23.73
N THR A 974 18.17 30.75 23.69
CA THR A 974 18.44 31.77 22.66
C THR A 974 19.35 31.20 21.59
N LYS A 975 18.93 31.37 20.33
CA LYS A 975 19.71 31.01 19.14
C LYS A 975 19.90 32.25 18.28
N VAL A 976 21.14 32.57 17.94
CA VAL A 976 21.47 33.60 16.95
C VAL A 976 22.07 32.93 15.71
N THR A 977 21.54 33.21 14.53
CA THR A 977 22.04 32.67 13.26
C THR A 977 21.99 33.75 12.19
N GLY A 978 23.15 34.22 11.74
CA GLY A 978 23.23 35.39 10.86
C GLY A 978 22.67 36.63 11.55
N ASN A 979 21.62 37.22 10.97
CA ASN A 979 20.93 38.41 11.49
C ASN A 979 19.63 38.08 12.25
N LYS A 980 19.26 36.80 12.37
CA LYS A 980 18.04 36.35 13.04
C LYS A 980 18.34 35.90 14.46
N VAL A 981 17.50 36.33 15.40
CA VAL A 981 17.51 35.86 16.80
C VAL A 981 16.19 35.23 17.17
N GLU A 982 16.25 34.08 17.84
CA GLU A 982 15.10 33.31 18.31
C GLU A 982 15.22 33.07 19.82
N PHE A 983 14.20 33.50 20.57
CA PHE A 983 14.06 33.24 22.00
C PHE A 983 12.99 32.17 22.21
N MET A 984 13.41 30.94 22.53
CA MET A 984 12.54 29.77 22.60
C MET A 984 12.27 29.39 24.06
N MET A 985 11.00 29.43 24.47
CA MET A 985 10.56 29.08 25.82
C MET A 985 9.76 27.77 25.78
N LYS A 986 10.40 26.69 26.24
CA LYS A 986 9.79 25.35 26.28
C LYS A 986 9.03 25.14 27.58
N SER A 987 7.83 24.56 27.49
CA SER A 987 7.00 24.26 28.68
C SER A 987 6.73 25.50 29.52
N ALA A 988 6.56 26.65 28.86
CA ALA A 988 6.20 27.90 29.49
C ALA A 988 4.83 27.77 30.20
N ASN A 989 3.91 27.01 29.58
CA ASN A 989 2.55 26.77 30.08
C ASN A 989 1.83 28.07 30.45
N LEU A 990 1.95 29.07 29.58
CA LEU A 990 1.38 30.39 29.80
C LEU A 990 -0.13 30.33 29.65
N GLY A 991 -0.87 30.44 30.75
CA GLY A 991 -2.34 30.39 30.77
C GLY A 991 -3.00 31.44 29.87
N SER A 992 -4.31 31.28 29.61
CA SER A 992 -5.12 32.29 28.92
C SER A 992 -5.10 33.62 29.69
N GLY A 993 -4.83 34.73 29.01
CA GLY A 993 -4.58 36.06 29.61
C GLY A 993 -3.25 36.17 30.36
N GLY A 994 -2.38 35.16 30.27
CA GLY A 994 -1.04 35.19 30.86
C GLY A 994 -0.11 36.07 30.03
N HIS A 995 0.78 36.81 30.72
CA HIS A 995 1.76 37.69 30.09
C HIS A 995 3.19 37.18 30.27
N GLY A 996 4.04 37.45 29.30
CA GLY A 996 5.48 37.24 29.40
C GLY A 996 6.26 38.34 28.70
N ASN A 997 7.57 38.33 28.93
CA ASN A 997 8.50 39.28 28.33
C ASN A 997 9.90 38.69 28.10
N ILE A 998 10.62 39.33 27.19
CA ILE A 998 12.07 39.17 26.94
C ILE A 998 12.70 40.54 26.98
N LEU A 999 13.71 40.73 27.84
CA LEU A 999 14.53 41.93 27.89
C LEU A 999 15.91 41.66 27.31
N LEU A 1000 16.32 42.49 26.37
CA LEU A 1000 17.60 42.41 25.69
C LEU A 1000 18.23 43.79 25.51
N LYS A 1001 19.53 43.82 25.24
CA LYS A 1001 20.23 45.04 24.80
C LYS A 1001 21.15 44.76 23.63
N MET A 1002 21.30 45.74 22.75
CA MET A 1002 22.19 45.70 21.59
C MET A 1002 22.71 47.11 21.27
N LYS A 1003 23.94 47.23 20.76
CA LYS A 1003 24.51 48.50 20.35
C LYS A 1003 23.92 48.96 19.03
N SER A 1004 23.57 50.25 18.96
CA SER A 1004 23.30 50.91 17.69
C SER A 1004 24.57 50.94 16.82
N LYS A 1005 24.43 50.94 15.50
CA LYS A 1005 25.59 50.96 14.60
C LYS A 1005 26.31 52.31 14.70
N GLY A 1006 27.64 52.27 14.81
CA GLY A 1006 28.45 53.50 14.88
C GLY A 1006 28.42 54.35 13.60
N THR A 1007 27.89 53.83 12.49
CA THR A 1007 27.75 54.52 11.19
C THR A 1007 26.49 55.37 11.07
N LEU A 1008 25.63 55.38 12.09
CA LEU A 1008 24.40 56.18 12.09
C LEU A 1008 24.70 57.67 12.26
N ASN A 1009 23.78 58.51 11.78
CA ASN A 1009 23.86 59.96 11.79
C ASN A 1009 22.67 60.59 12.53
N PRO A 1010 22.80 61.83 13.04
CA PRO A 1010 21.65 62.59 13.54
C PRO A 1010 20.56 62.73 12.46
N GLY A 1011 19.34 62.30 12.78
CA GLY A 1011 18.21 62.22 11.84
C GLY A 1011 17.88 60.82 11.31
N ASP A 1012 18.78 59.84 11.50
CA ASP A 1012 18.51 58.44 11.13
C ASP A 1012 17.50 57.78 12.08
N GLN A 1013 16.86 56.72 11.61
CA GLN A 1013 15.80 55.98 12.31
C GLN A 1013 16.23 54.53 12.49
N LEU A 1014 16.08 54.02 13.71
CA LEU A 1014 16.32 52.63 14.08
C LEU A 1014 14.98 51.89 14.19
N MET A 1015 14.87 50.69 13.62
CA MET A 1015 13.65 49.88 13.68
C MET A 1015 13.91 48.47 14.21
N ASN A 1016 13.06 48.00 15.12
CA ASN A 1016 13.00 46.60 15.54
C ASN A 1016 11.56 46.10 15.56
N LYS A 1017 11.37 44.81 15.27
CA LYS A 1017 10.06 44.13 15.30
C LYS A 1017 10.24 42.69 15.80
N ALA A 1018 9.22 42.11 16.42
CA ALA A 1018 9.20 40.71 16.81
C ALA A 1018 7.95 39.98 16.26
N ASN A 1019 8.12 38.70 15.93
CA ASN A 1019 7.05 37.76 15.61
C ASN A 1019 6.90 36.77 16.77
N ILE A 1020 5.72 36.71 17.38
CA ILE A 1020 5.47 35.86 18.55
C ILE A 1020 4.60 34.66 18.17
N TYR A 1021 5.16 33.47 18.26
CA TYR A 1021 4.49 32.20 17.99
C TYR A 1021 4.05 31.55 19.30
N PHE A 1022 2.75 31.27 19.42
CA PHE A 1022 2.17 30.47 20.51
C PHE A 1022 1.81 29.08 19.99
N ASP A 1023 2.51 28.06 20.50
CA ASP A 1023 2.44 26.68 20.03
C ASP A 1023 2.59 26.57 18.49
N TYR A 1024 1.49 26.25 17.80
CA TYR A 1024 1.46 25.98 16.36
C TYR A 1024 0.58 26.98 15.60
N ASN A 1025 0.28 28.14 16.19
CA ASN A 1025 -0.54 29.17 15.58
C ASN A 1025 0.28 30.12 14.70
N PHE A 1026 -0.42 30.91 13.87
CA PHE A 1026 0.20 32.03 13.17
C PHE A 1026 0.83 33.03 14.15
N PRO A 1027 1.97 33.64 13.79
CA PRO A 1027 2.61 34.59 14.67
C PRO A 1027 1.72 35.81 14.87
N ILE A 1028 1.73 36.33 16.09
CA ILE A 1028 1.26 37.67 16.37
C ILE A 1028 2.45 38.59 16.14
N GLU A 1029 2.36 39.43 15.12
CA GLU A 1029 3.36 40.46 14.84
C GLU A 1029 3.22 41.61 15.85
N THR A 1030 4.33 42.02 16.45
CA THR A 1030 4.33 43.24 17.29
C THR A 1030 4.23 44.50 16.42
N ASN A 1031 4.08 45.66 17.06
CA ASN A 1031 4.36 46.95 16.44
C ASN A 1031 5.83 47.07 15.97
N ASP A 1032 6.10 48.09 15.15
CA ASP A 1032 7.46 48.52 14.84
C ASP A 1032 7.99 49.42 15.98
N ALA A 1033 9.05 48.99 16.68
CA ALA A 1033 9.76 49.82 17.66
C ALA A 1033 10.69 50.81 16.95
N ILE A 1034 10.15 51.99 16.64
CA ILE A 1034 10.86 53.07 15.94
C ILE A 1034 11.56 54.00 16.95
N THR A 1035 12.87 54.15 16.81
CA THR A 1035 13.67 55.10 17.61
C THR A 1035 14.40 56.08 16.69
N ASN A 1036 14.10 57.38 16.81
CA ASN A 1036 14.75 58.42 16.01
C ASN A 1036 16.02 58.95 16.70
N ILE A 1037 17.07 59.21 15.94
CA ILE A 1037 18.25 59.90 16.48
C ILE A 1037 18.01 61.41 16.35
N ALA A 1038 18.00 62.10 17.49
CA ALA A 1038 17.76 63.53 17.55
C ALA A 1038 18.71 64.30 16.63
N GLY A 1039 18.14 64.94 15.60
CA GLY A 1039 18.85 65.87 14.74
C GLY A 1039 19.25 67.16 15.48
N PHE A 1040 20.14 67.94 14.87
CA PHE A 1040 20.39 69.31 15.34
C PHE A 1040 19.07 70.08 15.36
N LEU A 1041 18.74 70.71 16.50
CA LEU A 1041 17.56 71.57 16.62
C LEU A 1041 17.62 72.68 15.55
N LYS A 1042 16.92 72.47 14.44
CA LYS A 1042 16.54 73.55 13.53
C LYS A 1042 15.43 74.33 14.23
N VAL A 1043 15.66 75.62 14.44
CA VAL A 1043 14.58 76.54 14.78
C VAL A 1043 13.63 76.54 13.59
N GLU A 1044 12.46 75.92 13.72
CA GLU A 1044 11.38 76.10 12.76
C GLU A 1044 10.93 77.56 12.82
N GLU A 1045 11.09 78.29 11.69
CA GLU A 1045 10.37 79.52 11.47
C GLU A 1045 8.87 79.18 11.37
N ASN A 1046 8.13 79.51 12.43
CA ASN A 1046 6.68 79.39 12.43
C ASN A 1046 6.10 80.41 11.42
N LEU A 1047 5.76 79.94 10.22
CA LEU A 1047 5.32 80.75 9.08
C LEU A 1047 3.89 81.29 9.18
N ASN A 1048 3.26 81.28 10.36
CA ASN A 1048 1.89 81.77 10.54
C ASN A 1048 1.69 82.56 11.85
N ALA A 1049 2.26 83.77 11.95
CA ALA A 1049 1.69 84.88 12.73
C ALA A 1049 2.44 86.20 12.48
N THR A 1050 1.74 87.20 11.90
CA THR A 1050 2.10 88.63 11.78
C THR A 1050 3.37 89.02 11.01
N SER A 1051 3.21 89.77 9.90
CA SER A 1051 4.33 90.38 9.18
C SER A 1051 4.83 91.63 9.93
N ALA A 1052 6.14 91.71 10.12
CA ALA A 1052 6.83 92.91 10.60
C ALA A 1052 8.16 93.08 9.86
N GLU A 1053 8.41 94.24 9.30
CA GLU A 1053 9.64 94.60 8.59
C GLU A 1053 10.56 95.41 9.51
N VAL A 1054 11.86 95.14 9.42
CA VAL A 1054 12.88 95.86 10.19
C VAL A 1054 13.96 96.38 9.24
N TYR A 1055 14.16 97.70 9.20
CA TYR A 1055 15.11 98.33 8.27
C TYR A 1055 15.70 99.65 8.82
N PRO A 1056 16.93 100.03 8.42
CA PRO A 1056 17.83 99.27 7.57
C PRO A 1056 18.42 98.06 8.32
N ASN A 1057 18.65 96.97 7.59
CA ASN A 1057 19.33 95.78 8.09
C ASN A 1057 20.25 95.26 6.99
N PRO A 1058 21.59 95.45 7.08
CA PRO A 1058 22.34 95.85 8.29
C PRO A 1058 22.12 97.31 8.76
N THR A 1059 22.37 97.58 10.04
CA THR A 1059 22.22 98.89 10.71
C THR A 1059 23.52 99.33 11.41
N LYS A 1060 23.69 100.63 11.69
CA LYS A 1060 24.71 101.14 12.64
C LYS A 1060 24.25 101.19 14.10
N GLY A 1061 23.02 100.73 14.37
CA GLY A 1061 22.43 100.70 15.71
C GLY A 1061 21.02 101.27 15.79
N GLU A 1062 20.48 101.90 14.75
CA GLU A 1062 19.11 102.40 14.70
C GLU A 1062 18.28 101.64 13.65
N VAL A 1063 17.12 101.14 14.03
CA VAL A 1063 16.21 100.42 13.13
C VAL A 1063 14.78 100.93 13.25
N ASN A 1064 14.08 100.97 12.13
CA ASN A 1064 12.64 101.18 12.08
C ASN A 1064 11.94 99.82 11.96
N ILE A 1065 10.87 99.66 12.71
CA ILE A 1065 10.05 98.46 12.76
C ILE A 1065 8.65 98.84 12.29
N ASN A 1066 8.16 98.16 11.26
CA ASN A 1066 6.83 98.36 10.68
C ASN A 1066 6.07 97.05 10.70
N ALA A 1067 4.94 96.97 11.40
CA ALA A 1067 4.12 95.77 11.50
C ALA A 1067 2.69 96.03 10.99
N GLU A 1068 2.02 94.98 10.51
CA GLU A 1068 0.63 95.07 10.03
C GLU A 1068 -0.39 95.39 11.15
N SER A 1069 0.00 95.20 12.41
CA SER A 1069 -0.85 95.35 13.60
C SER A 1069 -0.10 96.08 14.72
N GLU A 1070 -0.79 96.50 15.79
CA GLU A 1070 -0.18 97.38 16.79
C GLU A 1070 0.92 96.67 17.57
N ILE A 1071 2.13 97.22 17.52
CA ILE A 1071 3.28 96.71 18.26
C ILE A 1071 3.03 97.01 19.75
N LYS A 1072 3.00 95.96 20.57
CA LYS A 1072 2.86 96.07 22.04
C LYS A 1072 4.23 96.07 22.72
N ALA A 1073 5.18 95.30 22.21
CA ALA A 1073 6.53 95.24 22.74
C ALA A 1073 7.56 94.84 21.68
N VAL A 1074 8.81 95.26 21.87
CA VAL A 1074 9.98 94.77 21.14
C VAL A 1074 11.07 94.38 22.14
N GLU A 1075 11.54 93.14 22.07
CA GLU A 1075 12.65 92.60 22.88
C GLU A 1075 13.85 92.34 21.97
N VAL A 1076 15.04 92.81 22.33
CA VAL A 1076 16.29 92.58 21.60
C VAL A 1076 17.10 91.53 22.34
N TYR A 1077 17.51 90.50 21.60
CA TYR A 1077 18.33 89.40 22.06
C TYR A 1077 19.72 89.48 21.43
N ASP A 1078 20.75 89.16 22.22
CA ASP A 1078 22.09 88.88 21.69
C ASP A 1078 22.16 87.49 21.04
N ASN A 1079 23.32 87.15 20.45
CA ASN A 1079 23.54 85.86 19.81
C ASN A 1079 23.56 84.66 20.78
N ALA A 1080 23.61 84.89 22.09
CA ALA A 1080 23.51 83.88 23.14
C ALA A 1080 22.07 83.71 23.66
N GLY A 1081 21.10 84.44 23.09
CA GLY A 1081 19.69 84.34 23.46
C GLY A 1081 19.33 85.11 24.73
N ARG A 1082 20.20 86.01 25.23
CA ARG A 1082 19.92 86.86 26.39
C ARG A 1082 19.20 88.14 25.94
N ILE A 1083 18.17 88.55 26.66
CA ILE A 1083 17.49 89.83 26.42
C ILE A 1083 18.42 90.96 26.90
N ILE A 1084 18.83 91.82 25.97
CA ILE A 1084 19.70 92.97 26.27
C ILE A 1084 18.93 94.29 26.31
N GLN A 1085 17.72 94.32 25.72
CA GLN A 1085 16.87 95.51 25.70
C GLN A 1085 15.41 95.11 25.51
N LYS A 1086 14.49 95.84 26.14
CA LYS A 1086 13.05 95.64 25.99
C LYS A 1086 12.32 96.97 25.99
N GLN A 1087 11.46 97.18 25.01
CA GLN A 1087 10.56 98.32 24.91
C GLN A 1087 9.11 97.81 24.92
N ILE A 1088 8.26 98.37 25.78
CA ILE A 1088 6.86 97.98 25.94
C ILE A 1088 5.94 99.21 25.82
N GLY A 1089 4.66 98.99 25.51
CA GLY A 1089 3.64 100.06 25.48
C GLY A 1089 3.66 100.94 24.24
N ILE A 1090 4.22 100.45 23.12
CA ILE A 1090 4.38 101.21 21.87
C ILE A 1090 3.02 101.57 21.25
N ASN A 1091 2.07 100.64 21.24
CA ASN A 1091 0.67 100.81 20.77
C ASN A 1091 0.55 101.56 19.43
N ALA A 1092 1.48 101.29 18.51
CA ALA A 1092 1.52 101.87 17.19
C ALA A 1092 2.00 100.81 16.19
N ARG A 1093 1.63 100.95 14.91
CA ARG A 1093 2.08 100.02 13.85
C ARG A 1093 3.53 100.24 13.40
N LYS A 1094 4.12 101.38 13.76
CA LYS A 1094 5.50 101.75 13.44
C LYS A 1094 6.21 102.25 14.70
N THR A 1095 7.45 101.84 14.89
CA THR A 1095 8.33 102.36 15.94
C THR A 1095 9.77 102.39 15.46
N ALA A 1096 10.57 103.30 16.00
CA ALA A 1096 12.02 103.26 15.88
C ALA A 1096 12.61 102.64 17.15
N LEU A 1097 13.73 101.94 17.01
CA LEU A 1097 14.46 101.31 18.10
C LEU A 1097 15.97 101.51 17.89
N THR A 1098 16.65 102.05 18.90
CA THR A 1098 18.11 102.09 18.96
C THR A 1098 18.60 100.88 19.76
N ILE A 1099 19.45 100.04 19.17
CA ILE A 1099 20.03 98.85 19.79
C ILE A 1099 21.21 99.28 20.67
N HIS A 1100 20.99 99.26 21.98
CA HIS A 1100 21.97 99.66 23.01
C HIS A 1100 22.96 98.51 23.34
N SER A 1101 23.85 98.22 22.38
CA SER A 1101 25.00 97.32 22.55
C SER A 1101 26.24 97.94 21.93
N GLU A 1102 27.39 97.89 22.59
CA GLU A 1102 28.66 98.39 22.03
C GLU A 1102 29.31 97.41 21.04
N ASN A 1103 28.80 96.17 20.96
CA ASN A 1103 29.34 95.14 20.09
C ASN A 1103 28.64 95.11 18.73
N ASN A 1104 29.43 95.00 17.67
CA ASN A 1104 28.95 94.65 16.33
C ASN A 1104 28.63 93.15 16.27
N GLY A 1105 27.58 92.78 15.54
CA GLY A 1105 27.17 91.39 15.44
C GLY A 1105 25.69 91.18 15.10
N VAL A 1106 25.26 89.93 15.23
CA VAL A 1106 23.88 89.50 14.99
C VAL A 1106 23.05 89.66 16.26
N PHE A 1107 21.93 90.36 16.12
CA PHE A 1107 20.90 90.51 17.14
C PHE A 1107 19.57 89.94 16.62
N TYR A 1108 18.69 89.57 17.54
CA TYR A 1108 17.34 89.11 17.20
C TYR A 1108 16.31 89.98 17.90
N LEU A 1109 15.34 90.50 17.15
CA LEU A 1109 14.25 91.30 17.68
C LEU A 1109 12.99 90.44 17.73
N LYS A 1110 12.45 90.23 18.93
CA LYS A 1110 11.10 89.69 19.12
C LYS A 1110 10.11 90.85 19.12
N ILE A 1111 9.33 90.97 18.06
CA ILE A 1111 8.31 92.00 17.89
C ILE A 1111 6.98 91.36 18.29
N THR A 1112 6.41 91.81 19.39
CA THR A 1112 5.10 91.35 19.88
C THR A 1112 4.05 92.38 19.52
N THR A 1113 3.02 91.93 18.81
CA THR A 1113 1.85 92.70 18.40
C THR A 1113 0.61 92.21 19.14
N ASP A 1114 -0.52 92.90 18.96
CA ASP A 1114 -1.83 92.45 19.44
C ASP A 1114 -2.31 91.13 18.81
N LYS A 1115 -1.74 90.72 17.68
CA LYS A 1115 -2.12 89.48 16.96
C LYS A 1115 -1.12 88.32 17.07
N GLY A 1116 0.00 88.51 17.75
CA GLY A 1116 1.05 87.50 17.86
C GLY A 1116 2.46 88.09 17.93
N SER A 1117 3.49 87.24 17.95
CA SER A 1117 4.89 87.68 18.00
C SER A 1117 5.72 87.08 16.87
N VAL A 1118 6.64 87.86 16.30
CA VAL A 1118 7.57 87.45 15.25
C VAL A 1118 9.01 87.77 15.63
N MET A 1119 9.95 86.90 15.26
CA MET A 1119 11.39 87.12 15.43
C MET A 1119 12.00 87.66 14.13
N LYS A 1120 12.82 88.71 14.22
CA LYS A 1120 13.60 89.24 13.08
C LYS A 1120 15.07 89.37 13.42
N LYS A 1121 15.93 88.78 12.58
CA LYS A 1121 17.39 88.93 12.68
C LYS A 1121 17.81 90.30 12.18
N VAL A 1122 18.63 91.01 12.95
CA VAL A 1122 19.23 92.31 12.60
C VAL A 1122 20.75 92.23 12.75
N ILE A 1123 21.48 92.75 11.77
CA ILE A 1123 22.94 92.82 11.79
C ILE A 1123 23.36 94.26 12.10
N LYS A 1124 24.09 94.46 13.20
CA LYS A 1124 24.68 95.76 13.56
C LYS A 1124 26.17 95.77 13.16
N ASN A 1125 26.53 96.70 12.28
CA ASN A 1125 27.89 96.90 11.74
C ASN A 1125 28.60 98.08 12.36
#